data_AF-A0AA95N100-F1
#
_entry.id   AF-A0AA95N100-F1
#
_cell.length_a   1.000
_cell.length_b   1.000
_cell.length_c   1.000
_cell.angle_alpha   90.00
_cell.angle_beta   90.00
_cell.angle_gamma   90.00
#
_symmetry.space_group_name_H-M   'P 1'
#
loop_
_entity.id
_entity.type
_entity.pdbx_description
1 polymer ?
#
loop_
_entity_poly.entity_id
_entity_poly.type
_entity_poly.pdbx_seq_one_letter_code
_entity_poly.pdbx_strand_id
1 'polypeptide(L)'
;MKRLFAIFLVIQLVLINTAVYAQEQQKASAPKPKINMNAKSMSAKISVDGKPRQSRVIEADFNDPSTYPLMGEGEFVDYLFDSYATYQYFYFMNVTDDDYDSDLMNVQLYYGSEDAYIKDRIFTVEFFKEESNRLNFLGYIEIDTYGSTEGFINSAIPKADFTNEAYIYMRAGVSDSIYSEYFSDTITFKVANPFYSTTPPLKDDKYAVISNESIDAEFTQPTGTFNLRNMKYTFDKNLEPSAYRVDVNKPFDAAGNRSKLIRKSQKSIMPSYRVGDTKYFWVTDITTDGSYELSARLAYSGTKANVWVGDYEISDYEAQQIGQEFDSKIYSTVTSNFGRESDINGDGKINILTYDIQDGFNGSGGFVGGYFWSGDLYNVPSSNQSEIFYIDTYPSMGTGSQKDLSSAYETLAHEFQHMVNFNQNALIEGNDSDMDIWLDEGLSMAAEQIYTGKGLSDRLNYYNSSSAIQNGHSLLYWDYYGDMLSNYSLSYLFAQYIKIQTNQGNRIFKEIMNDQNNNYRAVENVAKKYINPNMTFGKLMTNFRIALLLKLPTGLYGFKGDPFFNGLEKKIFSGNSLNLRGGGSVVTTYSSKEGWSIPSNKGADITYTSLNMDGGTGGLDVTPPAAPALNLVSDQHIAITGTVEANAIVYAKVDQTEIGRSSSSESGAFSIDMEKQKAGILIQVYAVDQAGNVSPSGNAKVQDKTAPTTPVVGEITDADSSITGQAEPGSLVEVKRNSSLIASGTVEPDGVFSVAFPIQASGTKLDITAADKAGNVSEKVTMVVNKLNAPKQPTVTLVTDHEKVLIGVAEPETTVIAKVSGKEIGKGNSDGNGKFSISIPKQNSGAIVEIFAIDKTGNASSSETVTVTKKLQKAIGETRYTTATNVSQMGWERADTVLLVNGRAIVDGLTATPLAAAKNAPILLTTTDSVPIETFAEIARLKAKEIILIGGTGVISTKVETALTAKGYQVSRIGGLTRHNTSLLIARELDKLIDVNTIYMAYGWGEPDALSIAAQAGQMKQPIILTDKTTVPSETLTWLKNESLDNAYFIGGSGVIASSIISEINKISTKNVANNRISGLNRQETNANVIRTFYTGLELPSILIAKSETENLVDALSAGPLAAKLKSPVLLVSYLGLFDQQKQVLSDKQSKYVHQIGGGVNSNAINEVVK
;
A
#
# COMPACT_ATOMS: atom_id res chain seq x y z
N MET A 1 37.72 -50.55 -75.18
CA MET A 1 38.22 -49.56 -74.20
C MET A 1 37.13 -48.65 -73.64
N LYS A 2 36.33 -47.92 -74.45
CA LYS A 2 35.26 -47.05 -73.91
C LYS A 2 34.14 -47.77 -73.11
N ARG A 3 33.81 -49.03 -73.46
CA ARG A 3 32.88 -49.86 -72.67
C ARG A 3 33.47 -50.40 -71.36
N LEU A 4 34.78 -50.61 -71.28
CA LEU A 4 35.42 -51.01 -70.01
C LEU A 4 35.52 -49.82 -69.04
N PHE A 5 35.78 -48.62 -69.55
CA PHE A 5 35.82 -47.40 -68.72
C PHE A 5 34.44 -47.01 -68.18
N ALA A 6 33.36 -47.19 -68.96
CA ALA A 6 32.00 -46.97 -68.48
C ALA A 6 31.58 -48.01 -67.42
N ILE A 7 32.00 -49.28 -67.56
CA ILE A 7 31.73 -50.32 -66.56
C ILE A 7 32.56 -50.09 -65.29
N PHE A 8 33.81 -49.62 -65.39
CA PHE A 8 34.62 -49.28 -64.22
C PHE A 8 34.08 -48.06 -63.46
N LEU A 9 33.57 -47.04 -64.17
CA LEU A 9 32.95 -45.87 -63.56
C LEU A 9 31.61 -46.21 -62.89
N VAL A 10 30.79 -47.07 -63.51
CA VAL A 10 29.53 -47.54 -62.93
C VAL A 10 29.78 -48.49 -61.75
N ILE A 11 30.81 -49.34 -61.79
CA ILE A 11 31.18 -50.20 -60.66
C ILE A 11 31.77 -49.38 -59.51
N GLN A 12 32.53 -48.32 -59.77
CA GLN A 12 32.96 -47.38 -58.70
C GLN A 12 31.76 -46.61 -58.12
N LEU A 13 30.85 -46.08 -58.93
CA LEU A 13 29.65 -45.38 -58.45
C LEU A 13 28.68 -46.29 -57.68
N VAL A 14 28.59 -47.57 -58.06
CA VAL A 14 27.76 -48.56 -57.34
C VAL A 14 28.45 -49.04 -56.06
N LEU A 15 29.78 -49.25 -56.06
CA LEU A 15 30.52 -49.67 -54.86
C LEU A 15 30.61 -48.57 -53.79
N ILE A 16 30.75 -47.31 -54.19
CA ILE A 16 30.75 -46.16 -53.26
C ILE A 16 29.37 -46.02 -52.60
N ASN A 17 28.28 -46.15 -53.37
CA ASN A 17 26.94 -46.11 -52.80
C ASN A 17 26.63 -47.32 -51.90
N THR A 18 27.15 -48.51 -52.19
CA THR A 18 26.93 -49.67 -51.30
C THR A 18 27.71 -49.61 -50.00
N ALA A 19 28.90 -48.99 -49.98
CA ALA A 19 29.69 -48.83 -48.75
C ALA A 19 29.11 -47.72 -47.85
N VAL A 20 28.71 -46.59 -48.44
CA VAL A 20 28.03 -45.49 -47.72
C VAL A 20 26.67 -45.96 -47.17
N TYR A 21 25.89 -46.70 -47.96
CA TYR A 21 24.60 -47.24 -47.52
C TYR A 21 24.73 -48.33 -46.44
N ALA A 22 25.83 -49.11 -46.45
CA ALA A 22 26.12 -50.09 -45.40
C ALA A 22 26.54 -49.43 -44.07
N GLN A 23 27.31 -48.33 -44.11
CA GLN A 23 27.65 -47.53 -42.92
C GLN A 23 26.43 -46.79 -42.34
N GLU A 24 25.54 -46.26 -43.17
CA GLU A 24 24.28 -45.64 -42.73
C GLU A 24 23.32 -46.66 -42.07
N GLN A 25 23.21 -47.88 -42.59
CA GLN A 25 22.40 -48.93 -41.96
C GLN A 25 23.00 -49.44 -40.62
N GLN A 26 24.32 -49.38 -40.45
CA GLN A 26 24.98 -49.65 -39.16
C GLN A 26 24.73 -48.52 -38.14
N LYS A 27 24.77 -47.24 -38.54
CA LYS A 27 24.39 -46.09 -37.69
C LYS A 27 22.95 -46.20 -37.19
N ALA A 28 22.01 -46.63 -38.04
CA ALA A 28 20.59 -46.69 -37.70
C ALA A 28 20.20 -47.84 -36.74
N SER A 29 21.09 -48.81 -36.50
CA SER A 29 20.81 -50.03 -35.72
C SER A 29 21.68 -50.24 -34.47
N ALA A 30 22.69 -49.38 -34.25
CA ALA A 30 23.57 -49.46 -33.08
C ALA A 30 22.91 -48.87 -31.81
N PRO A 31 22.90 -49.57 -30.66
CA PRO A 31 22.40 -49.02 -29.41
C PRO A 31 23.30 -47.89 -28.91
N LYS A 32 22.70 -46.77 -28.52
CA LYS A 32 23.40 -45.59 -27.99
C LYS A 32 24.31 -45.97 -26.80
N PRO A 33 25.63 -45.72 -26.85
CA PRO A 33 26.56 -46.13 -25.79
C PRO A 33 26.30 -45.37 -24.49
N LYS A 34 26.48 -45.98 -23.32
CA LYS A 34 26.26 -45.27 -22.04
C LYS A 34 27.44 -44.35 -21.69
N ILE A 35 27.14 -43.19 -21.11
CA ILE A 35 28.14 -42.24 -20.61
C ILE A 35 28.74 -42.75 -19.30
N ASN A 36 30.06 -42.86 -19.21
CA ASN A 36 30.78 -43.11 -17.97
C ASN A 36 31.18 -41.78 -17.30
N MET A 37 30.46 -41.41 -16.25
CA MET A 37 30.70 -40.15 -15.51
C MET A 37 32.06 -40.09 -14.81
N ASN A 38 32.79 -41.20 -14.69
CA ASN A 38 34.13 -41.24 -14.08
C ASN A 38 35.27 -41.16 -15.11
N ALA A 39 34.96 -40.98 -16.40
CA ALA A 39 35.96 -40.87 -17.44
C ALA A 39 36.84 -39.61 -17.25
N LYS A 40 38.11 -39.69 -17.68
CA LYS A 40 39.05 -38.57 -17.52
C LYS A 40 38.68 -37.40 -18.42
N SER A 41 38.96 -36.19 -17.95
CA SER A 41 38.80 -34.96 -18.73
C SER A 41 40.09 -34.60 -19.48
N MET A 42 39.93 -34.17 -20.72
CA MET A 42 40.95 -33.62 -21.60
C MET A 42 40.51 -32.22 -21.98
N SER A 43 41.39 -31.23 -21.86
CA SER A 43 41.05 -29.83 -22.13
C SER A 43 41.92 -29.26 -23.23
N ALA A 44 41.33 -28.50 -24.13
CA ALA A 44 42.04 -27.71 -25.14
C ALA A 44 41.43 -26.31 -25.26
N LYS A 45 42.29 -25.32 -25.49
CA LYS A 45 41.89 -23.95 -25.84
C LYS A 45 41.81 -23.80 -27.35
N ILE A 46 40.88 -23.00 -27.84
CA ILE A 46 40.74 -22.76 -29.28
C ILE A 46 42.02 -22.19 -29.89
N SER A 47 42.39 -22.74 -31.05
CA SER A 47 43.43 -22.20 -31.93
C SER A 47 42.77 -21.48 -33.11
N VAL A 48 43.12 -20.22 -33.31
CA VAL A 48 42.59 -19.36 -34.39
C VAL A 48 43.52 -19.29 -35.61
N ASP A 49 44.75 -19.82 -35.49
CA ASP A 49 45.73 -19.86 -36.56
C ASP A 49 45.55 -21.14 -37.41
N GLY A 50 44.60 -21.10 -38.35
CA GLY A 50 44.36 -22.22 -39.27
C GLY A 50 43.23 -22.01 -40.26
N LYS A 51 43.00 -23.01 -41.11
CA LYS A 51 41.89 -23.08 -42.06
C LYS A 51 41.08 -24.36 -41.78
N PRO A 52 39.77 -24.39 -42.08
CA PRO A 52 38.98 -25.60 -41.87
C PRO A 52 39.52 -26.77 -42.71
N ARG A 53 39.53 -27.98 -42.14
CA ARG A 53 39.94 -29.21 -42.82
C ARG A 53 38.93 -29.58 -43.91
N GLN A 54 39.39 -30.31 -44.92
CA GLN A 54 38.56 -30.74 -46.04
C GLN A 54 37.83 -32.05 -45.71
N SER A 55 36.68 -32.32 -46.35
CA SER A 55 35.98 -33.60 -46.21
C SER A 55 36.23 -34.47 -47.46
N ARG A 56 36.37 -35.80 -47.28
CA ARG A 56 36.60 -36.75 -48.39
C ARG A 56 35.34 -37.09 -49.18
N VAL A 57 34.16 -36.78 -48.63
CA VAL A 57 32.86 -36.99 -49.29
C VAL A 57 32.39 -35.65 -49.88
N ILE A 58 32.00 -35.64 -51.15
CA ILE A 58 31.37 -34.47 -51.76
C ILE A 58 29.94 -34.40 -51.23
N GLU A 59 29.67 -33.68 -50.15
CA GLU A 59 28.35 -33.08 -49.87
C GLU A 59 28.32 -32.18 -48.63
N ALA A 60 27.27 -31.34 -48.62
CA ALA A 60 26.89 -30.27 -47.68
C ALA A 60 27.78 -29.02 -47.67
N ASP A 61 27.19 -27.90 -48.09
CA ASP A 61 27.72 -26.56 -47.83
C ASP A 61 27.69 -26.31 -46.32
N PHE A 62 28.80 -26.63 -45.65
CA PHE A 62 28.95 -26.45 -44.21
C PHE A 62 28.99 -24.96 -43.80
N ASN A 63 28.93 -24.04 -44.77
CA ASN A 63 28.73 -22.63 -44.49
C ASN A 63 27.23 -22.28 -44.37
N ASP A 64 26.30 -23.22 -44.58
CA ASP A 64 24.87 -23.01 -44.40
C ASP A 64 24.42 -23.38 -42.97
N PRO A 65 24.08 -22.38 -42.12
CA PRO A 65 23.68 -22.61 -40.72
C PRO A 65 22.38 -23.41 -40.55
N SER A 66 21.55 -23.50 -41.59
CA SER A 66 20.30 -24.29 -41.56
C SER A 66 20.54 -25.79 -41.59
N THR A 67 21.72 -26.23 -42.06
CA THR A 67 22.09 -27.64 -42.17
C THR A 67 22.62 -28.25 -40.86
N TYR A 68 22.81 -27.43 -39.82
CA TYR A 68 23.35 -27.85 -38.53
C TYR A 68 22.21 -28.21 -37.56
N PRO A 69 22.01 -29.50 -37.23
CA PRO A 69 21.00 -29.92 -36.26
C PRO A 69 21.32 -29.40 -34.85
N LEU A 70 20.29 -28.94 -34.13
CA LEU A 70 20.41 -28.48 -32.75
C LEU A 70 20.46 -29.67 -31.80
N MET A 71 21.50 -29.75 -30.97
CA MET A 71 21.69 -30.79 -29.96
C MET A 71 21.45 -30.24 -28.56
N GLY A 72 20.71 -31.00 -27.74
CA GLY A 72 20.46 -30.73 -26.33
C GLY A 72 21.48 -31.38 -25.39
N GLU A 73 21.53 -30.91 -24.13
CA GLU A 73 22.41 -31.47 -23.10
C GLU A 73 22.17 -32.97 -22.88
N GLY A 74 23.25 -33.75 -22.93
CA GLY A 74 23.25 -35.20 -22.83
C GLY A 74 22.82 -35.92 -24.12
N GLU A 75 22.57 -35.21 -25.23
CA GLU A 75 22.18 -35.84 -26.48
C GLU A 75 23.37 -36.47 -27.21
N PHE A 76 23.11 -37.67 -27.75
CA PHE A 76 24.03 -38.35 -28.65
C PHE A 76 24.11 -37.59 -29.96
N VAL A 77 25.32 -37.20 -30.37
CA VAL A 77 25.52 -36.43 -31.60
C VAL A 77 25.59 -37.37 -32.79
N ASP A 78 26.67 -38.14 -32.93
CA ASP A 78 26.80 -39.16 -33.99
C ASP A 78 27.96 -40.13 -33.72
N TYR A 79 28.02 -41.18 -34.55
CA TYR A 79 29.21 -41.97 -34.81
C TYR A 79 30.05 -41.35 -35.93
N LEU A 80 31.36 -41.36 -35.81
CA LEU A 80 32.33 -40.99 -36.85
C LEU A 80 33.19 -42.22 -37.17
N PHE A 81 33.19 -42.65 -38.43
CA PHE A 81 33.99 -43.80 -38.87
C PHE A 81 35.38 -43.36 -39.32
N ASP A 82 36.40 -44.04 -38.84
CA ASP A 82 37.77 -43.69 -39.18
C ASP A 82 38.39 -44.55 -40.27
N SER A 83 39.61 -44.17 -40.68
CA SER A 83 40.33 -44.83 -41.76
C SER A 83 40.70 -46.30 -41.49
N TYR A 84 40.58 -46.75 -40.24
CA TYR A 84 40.82 -48.13 -39.81
C TYR A 84 39.54 -48.98 -39.81
N ALA A 85 38.43 -48.45 -40.29
CA ALA A 85 37.10 -49.07 -40.24
C ALA A 85 36.61 -49.34 -38.81
N THR A 86 37.09 -48.55 -37.84
CA THR A 86 36.52 -48.49 -36.48
C THR A 86 35.63 -47.26 -36.36
N TYR A 87 34.89 -47.15 -35.26
CA TYR A 87 34.07 -45.97 -35.00
C TYR A 87 34.44 -45.26 -33.69
N GLN A 88 34.20 -43.96 -33.74
CA GLN A 88 34.27 -43.05 -32.60
C GLN A 88 32.89 -42.42 -32.45
N TYR A 89 32.54 -41.97 -31.25
CA TYR A 89 31.23 -41.39 -30.99
C TYR A 89 31.30 -40.34 -29.91
N PHE A 90 30.31 -39.47 -29.86
CA PHE A 90 30.29 -38.44 -28.84
C PHE A 90 28.88 -37.92 -28.51
N TYR A 91 28.78 -37.35 -27.31
CA TYR A 91 27.61 -36.69 -26.78
C TYR A 91 27.94 -35.22 -26.53
N PHE A 92 26.96 -34.35 -26.76
CA PHE A 92 27.02 -33.00 -26.24
C PHE A 92 26.59 -33.02 -24.77
N MET A 93 27.44 -32.52 -23.88
CA MET A 93 27.14 -32.51 -22.44
C MET A 93 26.55 -31.16 -22.06
N ASN A 94 27.34 -30.10 -22.01
CA ASN A 94 26.84 -28.78 -21.69
C ASN A 94 27.79 -27.68 -22.22
N VAL A 95 27.32 -26.44 -22.08
CA VAL A 95 28.16 -25.26 -22.18
C VAL A 95 28.10 -24.55 -20.83
N THR A 96 29.26 -24.27 -20.23
CA THR A 96 29.39 -23.69 -18.89
C THR A 96 30.40 -22.54 -18.90
N ASP A 97 30.44 -21.75 -17.83
CA ASP A 97 31.53 -20.80 -17.63
C ASP A 97 32.83 -21.60 -17.46
N ASP A 98 33.95 -21.12 -18.01
CA ASP A 98 35.23 -21.71 -17.66
C ASP A 98 35.55 -21.42 -16.19
N ASP A 99 35.86 -22.49 -15.44
CA ASP A 99 36.07 -22.42 -13.98
C ASP A 99 37.24 -21.50 -13.57
N TYR A 100 38.14 -21.16 -14.51
CA TYR A 100 39.36 -20.40 -14.24
C TYR A 100 39.38 -19.02 -14.89
N ASP A 101 38.61 -18.82 -15.97
CA ASP A 101 38.60 -17.58 -16.74
C ASP A 101 37.17 -17.18 -17.15
N SER A 102 36.63 -16.15 -16.50
CA SER A 102 35.28 -15.66 -16.75
C SER A 102 35.05 -15.11 -18.16
N ASP A 103 36.10 -14.87 -18.94
CA ASP A 103 35.97 -14.42 -20.34
C ASP A 103 35.85 -15.60 -21.32
N LEU A 104 36.11 -16.82 -20.85
CA LEU A 104 36.01 -18.06 -21.63
C LEU A 104 34.78 -18.87 -21.20
N MET A 105 34.17 -19.55 -22.15
CA MET A 105 33.16 -20.59 -21.90
C MET A 105 33.73 -21.95 -22.26
N ASN A 106 33.28 -22.97 -21.55
CA ASN A 106 33.67 -24.34 -21.77
C ASN A 106 32.54 -25.12 -22.47
N VAL A 107 32.79 -25.58 -23.70
CA VAL A 107 31.92 -26.54 -24.38
C VAL A 107 32.40 -27.95 -24.06
N GLN A 108 31.60 -28.69 -23.29
CA GLN A 108 31.93 -30.04 -22.87
C GLN A 108 31.26 -31.09 -23.76
N LEU A 109 32.07 -32.00 -24.30
CA LEU A 109 31.64 -33.19 -25.01
C LEU A 109 32.05 -34.44 -24.24
N TYR A 110 31.26 -35.51 -24.32
CA TYR A 110 31.71 -36.84 -23.91
C TYR A 110 32.09 -37.62 -25.14
N TYR A 111 33.35 -38.05 -25.23
CA TYR A 111 33.90 -38.82 -26.33
C TYR A 111 34.03 -40.29 -25.96
N GLY A 112 33.85 -41.17 -26.95
CA GLY A 112 34.18 -42.58 -26.87
C GLY A 112 34.63 -43.18 -28.20
N SER A 113 35.33 -44.31 -28.15
CA SER A 113 35.78 -45.06 -29.33
C SER A 113 35.76 -46.55 -29.11
N GLU A 114 35.68 -47.30 -30.22
CA GLU A 114 35.70 -48.76 -30.22
C GLU A 114 37.04 -49.34 -29.75
N ASP A 115 38.16 -48.70 -30.11
CA ASP A 115 39.52 -49.10 -29.71
C ASP A 115 40.31 -47.90 -29.16
N ALA A 116 41.26 -48.16 -28.27
CA ALA A 116 42.08 -47.12 -27.64
C ALA A 116 43.24 -46.67 -28.54
N TYR A 117 43.73 -47.54 -29.42
CA TYR A 117 44.99 -47.37 -30.14
C TYR A 117 44.85 -47.50 -31.66
N ILE A 118 44.00 -48.41 -32.15
CA ILE A 118 43.77 -48.66 -33.57
C ILE A 118 42.57 -47.82 -34.02
N LYS A 119 42.84 -46.55 -34.30
CA LYS A 119 41.85 -45.56 -34.73
C LYS A 119 42.54 -44.33 -35.31
N ASP A 120 41.75 -43.45 -35.93
CA ASP A 120 42.22 -42.10 -36.23
C ASP A 120 42.31 -41.30 -34.94
N ARG A 121 43.54 -40.97 -34.52
CA ARG A 121 43.80 -40.51 -33.17
C ARG A 121 43.40 -39.06 -32.90
N ILE A 122 43.30 -38.21 -33.93
CA ILE A 122 43.02 -36.79 -33.73
C ILE A 122 41.53 -36.55 -33.85
N PHE A 123 40.91 -36.15 -32.74
CA PHE A 123 39.55 -35.63 -32.71
C PHE A 123 39.60 -34.10 -32.77
N THR A 124 38.97 -33.53 -33.78
CA THR A 124 38.95 -32.09 -34.02
C THR A 124 37.52 -31.57 -33.86
N VAL A 125 37.38 -30.43 -33.19
CA VAL A 125 36.14 -29.65 -33.19
C VAL A 125 36.45 -28.27 -33.76
N GLU A 126 35.84 -27.97 -34.90
CA GLU A 126 35.91 -26.68 -35.56
C GLU A 126 34.70 -25.84 -35.16
N PHE A 127 34.93 -24.56 -34.87
CA PHE A 127 33.92 -23.60 -34.46
C PHE A 127 33.69 -22.57 -35.55
N PHE A 128 32.43 -22.19 -35.73
CA PHE A 128 32.02 -21.24 -36.75
C PHE A 128 31.11 -20.16 -36.17
N LYS A 129 31.14 -18.98 -36.80
CA LYS A 129 30.33 -17.82 -36.47
C LYS A 129 29.39 -17.48 -37.62
N GLU A 130 28.14 -17.14 -37.33
CA GLU A 130 27.15 -16.82 -38.36
C GLU A 130 27.21 -15.34 -38.76
N GLU A 131 27.51 -15.05 -40.02
CA GLU A 131 27.48 -13.71 -40.57
C GLU A 131 26.68 -13.67 -41.88
N SER A 132 25.59 -12.88 -41.89
CA SER A 132 24.70 -12.75 -43.06
C SER A 132 24.14 -14.08 -43.58
N ASN A 133 23.68 -14.95 -42.66
CA ASN A 133 23.17 -16.30 -42.92
C ASN A 133 24.20 -17.24 -43.56
N ARG A 134 25.51 -17.01 -43.34
CA ARG A 134 26.57 -17.95 -43.68
C ARG A 134 27.55 -18.11 -42.52
N LEU A 135 28.09 -19.32 -42.34
CA LEU A 135 29.04 -19.63 -41.30
C LEU A 135 30.48 -19.34 -41.77
N ASN A 136 31.20 -18.56 -40.97
CA ASN A 136 32.61 -18.24 -41.13
C ASN A 136 33.44 -19.00 -40.08
N PHE A 137 34.54 -19.62 -40.51
CA PHE A 137 35.42 -20.37 -39.62
C PHE A 137 36.09 -19.45 -38.59
N LEU A 138 35.95 -19.79 -37.31
CA LEU A 138 36.53 -19.03 -36.20
C LEU A 138 37.84 -19.64 -35.70
N GLY A 139 37.90 -20.97 -35.64
CA GLY A 139 39.04 -21.70 -35.12
C GLY A 139 38.69 -23.14 -34.78
N TYR A 140 39.62 -23.86 -34.17
CA TYR A 140 39.43 -25.28 -33.86
C TYR A 140 40.16 -25.69 -32.58
N ILE A 141 39.74 -26.81 -32.01
CA ILE A 141 40.53 -27.57 -31.03
C ILE A 141 40.89 -28.94 -31.59
N GLU A 142 42.04 -29.46 -31.17
CA GLU A 142 42.50 -30.80 -31.51
C GLU A 142 42.90 -31.55 -30.24
N ILE A 143 42.41 -32.78 -30.12
CA ILE A 143 42.71 -33.68 -29.01
C ILE A 143 43.32 -34.96 -29.59
N ASP A 144 44.51 -35.34 -29.13
CA ASP A 144 45.06 -36.67 -29.38
C ASP A 144 44.40 -37.66 -28.42
N THR A 145 43.52 -38.50 -28.97
CA THR A 145 42.74 -39.50 -28.25
C THR A 145 43.45 -40.86 -28.15
N TYR A 146 44.71 -40.95 -28.60
CA TYR A 146 45.48 -42.18 -28.55
C TYR A 146 45.68 -42.69 -27.11
N GLY A 147 45.38 -43.98 -26.91
CA GLY A 147 45.39 -44.62 -25.61
C GLY A 147 44.14 -44.39 -24.76
N SER A 148 43.12 -43.72 -25.28
CA SER A 148 41.86 -43.45 -24.56
C SER A 148 40.67 -44.03 -25.32
N THR A 149 39.84 -44.85 -24.68
CA THR A 149 38.57 -45.32 -25.26
C THR A 149 37.39 -44.42 -24.93
N GLU A 150 37.51 -43.54 -23.93
CA GLU A 150 36.47 -42.61 -23.50
C GLU A 150 37.06 -41.46 -22.70
N GLY A 151 36.36 -40.33 -22.65
CA GLY A 151 36.76 -39.15 -21.88
C GLY A 151 35.89 -37.94 -22.13
N PHE A 152 35.91 -36.99 -21.19
CA PHE A 152 35.30 -35.68 -21.41
C PHE A 152 36.28 -34.77 -22.15
N ILE A 153 35.81 -34.06 -23.16
CA ILE A 153 36.56 -33.05 -23.88
C ILE A 153 35.99 -31.69 -23.49
N ASN A 154 36.82 -30.85 -22.89
CA ASN A 154 36.49 -29.49 -22.48
C ASN A 154 37.15 -28.50 -23.45
N SER A 155 36.33 -27.72 -24.16
CA SER A 155 36.77 -26.76 -25.16
C SER A 155 36.61 -25.35 -24.61
N ALA A 156 37.71 -24.74 -24.19
CA ALA A 156 37.69 -23.35 -23.70
C ALA A 156 37.75 -22.38 -24.89
N ILE A 157 36.66 -21.66 -25.11
CA ILE A 157 36.47 -20.74 -26.25
C ILE A 157 36.03 -19.35 -25.76
N PRO A 158 36.43 -18.24 -26.41
CA PRO A 158 36.09 -16.89 -25.96
C PRO A 158 34.60 -16.62 -25.99
N LYS A 159 34.02 -16.17 -24.88
CA LYS A 159 32.58 -15.80 -24.82
C LYS A 159 32.27 -14.65 -25.77
N ALA A 160 33.16 -13.67 -25.83
CA ALA A 160 33.01 -12.45 -26.61
C ALA A 160 32.63 -12.73 -28.08
N ASP A 161 33.23 -13.74 -28.70
CA ASP A 161 33.03 -14.08 -30.12
C ASP A 161 31.63 -14.64 -30.42
N PHE A 162 30.93 -15.15 -29.40
CA PHE A 162 29.61 -15.76 -29.49
C PHE A 162 28.53 -14.99 -28.72
N THR A 163 28.86 -13.85 -28.11
CA THR A 163 27.90 -13.06 -27.31
C THR A 163 26.60 -12.77 -28.04
N ASN A 164 26.65 -12.53 -29.35
CA ASN A 164 25.50 -12.24 -30.20
C ASN A 164 25.05 -13.44 -31.07
N GLU A 165 25.48 -14.66 -30.74
CA GLU A 165 25.15 -15.88 -31.48
C GLU A 165 24.25 -16.80 -30.67
N ALA A 166 23.03 -17.08 -31.17
CA ALA A 166 22.05 -17.94 -30.50
C ALA A 166 22.53 -19.36 -30.29
N TYR A 167 23.43 -19.78 -31.18
CA TYR A 167 23.94 -21.11 -31.27
C TYR A 167 25.45 -21.07 -31.47
N ILE A 168 26.14 -22.03 -30.88
CA ILE A 168 27.55 -22.30 -31.20
C ILE A 168 27.54 -23.36 -32.29
N TYR A 169 27.95 -22.97 -33.50
CA TYR A 169 28.00 -23.86 -34.66
C TYR A 169 29.32 -24.62 -34.68
N MET A 170 29.25 -25.95 -34.73
CA MET A 170 30.41 -26.83 -34.65
C MET A 170 30.42 -27.89 -35.73
N ARG A 171 31.62 -28.20 -36.20
CA ARG A 171 31.89 -29.39 -37.02
C ARG A 171 32.92 -30.25 -36.32
N ALA A 172 32.55 -31.47 -35.97
CA ALA A 172 33.46 -32.43 -35.36
C ALA A 172 33.92 -33.46 -36.39
N GLY A 173 35.17 -33.88 -36.32
CA GLY A 173 35.75 -34.84 -37.25
C GLY A 173 36.94 -35.59 -36.68
N VAL A 174 37.26 -36.73 -37.30
CA VAL A 174 38.41 -37.57 -36.93
C VAL A 174 39.44 -37.63 -38.04
N SER A 175 40.72 -37.67 -37.68
CA SER A 175 41.84 -37.80 -38.62
C SER A 175 43.02 -38.55 -38.03
N ASP A 176 43.82 -39.18 -38.89
CA ASP A 176 44.97 -40.00 -38.51
C ASP A 176 46.13 -39.17 -37.91
N SER A 177 46.22 -37.88 -38.26
CA SER A 177 47.30 -36.99 -37.81
C SER A 177 46.90 -35.52 -37.81
N ILE A 178 47.57 -34.72 -36.96
CA ILE A 178 47.42 -33.27 -36.91
C ILE A 178 47.83 -32.57 -38.23
N TYR A 179 48.55 -33.27 -39.12
CA TYR A 179 48.94 -32.72 -40.43
C TYR A 179 47.97 -33.08 -41.56
N SER A 180 46.93 -33.86 -41.30
CA SER A 180 46.06 -34.40 -42.35
C SER A 180 45.12 -33.33 -42.92
N GLU A 181 45.17 -33.10 -44.22
CA GLU A 181 44.32 -32.06 -44.83
C GLU A 181 42.82 -32.42 -44.83
N TYR A 182 42.48 -33.70 -44.61
CA TYR A 182 41.11 -34.21 -44.70
C TYR A 182 40.66 -34.93 -43.43
N PHE A 183 39.38 -34.76 -43.08
CA PHE A 183 38.67 -35.66 -42.16
C PHE A 183 38.40 -37.01 -42.83
N SER A 184 38.54 -38.08 -42.04
CA SER A 184 38.09 -39.42 -42.45
C SER A 184 36.57 -39.53 -42.42
N ASP A 185 35.94 -38.95 -41.39
CA ASP A 185 34.49 -38.74 -41.28
C ASP A 185 34.23 -37.51 -40.41
N THR A 186 33.09 -36.84 -40.63
CA THR A 186 32.73 -35.59 -39.97
C THR A 186 31.23 -35.39 -39.85
N ILE A 187 30.81 -34.64 -38.84
CA ILE A 187 29.42 -34.26 -38.63
C ILE A 187 29.31 -32.80 -38.19
N THR A 188 28.24 -32.14 -38.61
CA THR A 188 27.88 -30.79 -38.21
C THR A 188 26.77 -30.83 -37.17
N PHE A 189 26.85 -29.95 -36.18
CA PHE A 189 25.80 -29.77 -35.19
C PHE A 189 25.95 -28.40 -34.53
N LYS A 190 24.85 -27.90 -33.96
CA LYS A 190 24.88 -26.67 -33.18
C LYS A 190 24.28 -26.92 -31.81
N VAL A 191 24.70 -26.12 -30.84
CA VAL A 191 24.17 -26.19 -29.47
C VAL A 191 23.66 -24.82 -29.08
N ALA A 192 22.66 -24.78 -28.19
CA ALA A 192 22.21 -23.52 -27.63
C ALA A 192 23.36 -22.86 -26.88
N ASN A 193 23.64 -21.60 -27.19
CA ASN A 193 24.61 -20.82 -26.45
C ASN A 193 23.93 -20.26 -25.18
N PRO A 194 24.26 -20.76 -23.97
CA PRO A 194 23.64 -20.26 -22.73
C PRO A 194 24.09 -18.82 -22.41
N PHE A 195 25.16 -18.36 -23.04
CA PHE A 195 25.71 -17.00 -22.93
C PHE A 195 25.24 -16.09 -24.08
N TYR A 196 24.33 -16.57 -24.94
CA TYR A 196 23.74 -15.75 -26.00
C TYR A 196 22.92 -14.60 -25.44
N SER A 197 23.26 -13.41 -25.89
CA SER A 197 22.57 -12.15 -25.65
C SER A 197 22.41 -11.43 -26.99
N THR A 198 21.19 -11.11 -27.44
CA THR A 198 20.96 -10.35 -28.67
C THR A 198 21.34 -8.85 -28.55
N THR A 199 22.27 -8.49 -27.68
CA THR A 199 22.57 -7.09 -27.37
C THR A 199 24.03 -6.96 -26.89
N PRO A 200 24.80 -5.96 -27.39
CA PRO A 200 26.04 -5.51 -26.75
C PRO A 200 25.72 -4.99 -25.31
N PRO A 201 26.68 -4.52 -24.49
CA PRO A 201 26.60 -4.60 -23.01
C PRO A 201 25.36 -3.93 -22.37
N LEU A 202 24.91 -4.51 -21.24
CA LEU A 202 23.95 -4.02 -20.22
C LEU A 202 22.79 -3.14 -20.71
N LYS A 203 21.60 -3.74 -20.91
CA LYS A 203 20.29 -3.06 -20.94
C LYS A 203 19.14 -4.08 -20.95
N ASP A 204 18.20 -3.99 -20.00
CA ASP A 204 16.84 -4.60 -20.06
C ASP A 204 16.57 -5.90 -19.25
N ASP A 205 16.98 -6.00 -17.98
CA ASP A 205 16.47 -7.06 -17.08
C ASP A 205 14.98 -6.83 -16.75
N LYS A 206 14.08 -7.79 -17.04
CA LYS A 206 12.66 -7.72 -16.65
C LYS A 206 12.37 -8.68 -15.49
N TYR A 207 11.91 -8.14 -14.36
CA TYR A 207 11.63 -8.88 -13.13
C TYR A 207 10.14 -8.92 -12.81
N ALA A 208 9.67 -9.98 -12.16
CA ALA A 208 8.38 -10.00 -11.50
C ALA A 208 8.57 -10.29 -10.02
N VAL A 209 8.05 -9.42 -9.17
CA VAL A 209 7.96 -9.65 -7.73
C VAL A 209 6.59 -10.25 -7.44
N ILE A 210 6.59 -11.46 -6.87
CA ILE A 210 5.39 -12.21 -6.52
C ILE A 210 5.30 -12.21 -5.00
N SER A 211 4.28 -11.55 -4.46
CA SER A 211 4.14 -11.34 -3.02
C SER A 211 2.80 -11.86 -2.54
N ASN A 212 2.78 -12.46 -1.35
CA ASN A 212 1.53 -12.69 -0.63
C ASN A 212 1.27 -11.46 0.27
N GLU A 213 0.36 -10.60 -0.17
CA GLU A 213 0.01 -9.35 0.51
C GLU A 213 -0.92 -9.57 1.73
N SER A 214 -1.22 -10.82 2.08
CA SER A 214 -1.95 -11.17 3.31
C SER A 214 -1.19 -10.72 4.56
N ILE A 215 -1.93 -10.13 5.49
CA ILE A 215 -1.49 -9.79 6.85
C ILE A 215 -1.49 -10.99 7.81
N ASP A 216 -2.11 -12.10 7.40
CA ASP A 216 -2.15 -13.35 8.18
C ASP A 216 -0.90 -14.18 7.87
N ALA A 217 -0.01 -14.28 8.85
CA ALA A 217 1.27 -14.97 8.77
C ALA A 217 1.14 -16.49 8.52
N GLU A 218 0.04 -17.10 8.96
CA GLU A 218 -0.22 -18.54 8.74
C GLU A 218 -0.84 -18.80 7.37
N PHE A 219 -1.45 -17.78 6.77
CA PHE A 219 -2.22 -17.96 5.56
C PHE A 219 -1.32 -18.16 4.33
N THR A 220 -1.23 -19.42 3.94
CA THR A 220 -0.39 -19.89 2.83
C THR A 220 -1.19 -19.99 1.54
N GLN A 221 -0.67 -19.41 0.46
CA GLN A 221 -1.34 -19.36 -0.83
C GLN A 221 -0.42 -19.77 -2.00
N PRO A 222 -0.95 -20.47 -3.01
CA PRO A 222 -0.17 -20.86 -4.18
C PRO A 222 0.12 -19.64 -5.03
N THR A 223 1.37 -19.47 -5.45
CA THR A 223 1.72 -18.45 -6.44
C THR A 223 1.11 -18.75 -7.80
N GLY A 224 0.80 -20.02 -8.08
CA GLY A 224 0.43 -20.50 -9.39
C GLY A 224 1.67 -20.94 -10.19
N THR A 225 1.47 -21.49 -11.39
CA THR A 225 2.59 -22.04 -12.19
C THR A 225 3.04 -21.02 -13.23
N PHE A 226 4.33 -20.68 -13.25
CA PHE A 226 4.93 -19.70 -14.16
C PHE A 226 6.25 -20.22 -14.74
N ASN A 227 6.49 -19.98 -16.04
CA ASN A 227 7.66 -20.49 -16.76
C ASN A 227 8.90 -19.65 -16.52
N LEU A 228 10.00 -20.28 -16.09
CA LEU A 228 11.26 -19.61 -15.74
C LEU A 228 12.50 -20.42 -16.13
N ARG A 229 13.60 -19.70 -16.38
CA ARG A 229 14.94 -20.25 -16.59
C ARG A 229 15.58 -20.58 -15.24
N ASN A 230 16.06 -21.82 -15.09
CA ASN A 230 16.73 -22.32 -13.89
C ASN A 230 18.13 -21.68 -13.75
N MET A 231 18.41 -21.03 -12.63
CA MET A 231 19.77 -20.80 -12.14
C MET A 231 19.91 -21.46 -10.76
N LYS A 232 20.88 -22.37 -10.62
CA LYS A 232 21.22 -23.05 -9.35
C LYS A 232 22.45 -22.38 -8.75
N TYR A 233 22.38 -21.91 -7.50
CA TYR A 233 23.56 -21.54 -6.71
C TYR A 233 23.40 -21.78 -5.20
N THR A 234 24.54 -21.67 -4.53
CA THR A 234 25.10 -22.47 -3.43
C THR A 234 25.05 -21.76 -2.07
N PHE A 235 25.15 -22.54 -0.97
CA PHE A 235 25.26 -22.04 0.40
C PHE A 235 26.70 -21.65 0.75
N ASP A 236 26.89 -20.47 1.37
CA ASP A 236 28.16 -20.09 2.01
C ASP A 236 28.11 -20.38 3.52
N LYS A 237 29.18 -20.98 4.06
CA LYS A 237 29.30 -21.41 5.46
C LYS A 237 30.22 -20.50 6.30
N ASN A 238 30.71 -19.38 5.75
CA ASN A 238 31.76 -18.55 6.36
C ASN A 238 31.26 -17.23 6.98
N LEU A 239 30.06 -17.20 7.59
CA LEU A 239 29.54 -15.97 8.22
C LEU A 239 30.20 -15.67 9.58
N GLU A 240 30.33 -14.38 9.91
CA GLU A 240 30.80 -13.88 11.21
C GLU A 240 29.90 -14.39 12.37
N PRO A 241 30.44 -14.66 13.57
CA PRO A 241 29.66 -15.18 14.69
C PRO A 241 28.44 -14.33 15.07
N SER A 242 28.53 -13.00 14.98
CA SER A 242 27.41 -12.10 15.29
C SER A 242 26.19 -12.31 14.37
N ALA A 243 26.38 -12.81 13.14
CA ALA A 243 25.29 -13.13 12.23
C ALA A 243 24.40 -14.28 12.73
N TYR A 244 24.86 -15.04 13.72
CA TYR A 244 24.13 -16.14 14.36
C TYR A 244 23.48 -15.76 15.70
N ARG A 245 23.59 -14.49 16.13
CA ARG A 245 22.96 -13.99 17.37
C ARG A 245 21.44 -13.96 17.24
N VAL A 246 20.76 -14.64 18.14
CA VAL A 246 19.30 -14.66 18.28
C VAL A 246 18.87 -14.09 19.64
N ASP A 247 17.63 -13.60 19.72
CA ASP A 247 16.95 -13.28 20.98
C ASP A 247 15.98 -14.43 21.35
N VAL A 248 15.66 -14.56 22.64
CA VAL A 248 14.71 -15.54 23.15
C VAL A 248 13.46 -14.84 23.66
N ASN A 249 12.41 -14.89 22.86
CA ASN A 249 11.09 -14.44 23.28
C ASN A 249 10.37 -15.54 24.07
N LYS A 250 10.43 -15.46 25.40
CA LYS A 250 9.75 -16.41 26.30
C LYS A 250 8.29 -15.96 26.55
N PRO A 251 7.28 -16.73 26.10
CA PRO A 251 5.88 -16.31 26.18
C PRO A 251 5.41 -16.15 27.63
N PHE A 252 4.76 -15.04 27.92
CA PHE A 252 4.17 -14.75 29.23
C PHE A 252 2.78 -14.12 29.08
N ASP A 253 1.76 -14.74 29.68
CA ASP A 253 0.39 -14.20 29.67
C ASP A 253 0.25 -13.04 30.68
N ALA A 254 0.63 -11.84 30.22
CA ALA A 254 0.51 -10.61 30.97
C ALA A 254 -0.95 -10.32 31.36
N ALA A 255 -1.89 -10.51 30.43
CA ALA A 255 -3.32 -10.26 30.61
C ALA A 255 -3.91 -11.10 31.75
N GLY A 256 -3.66 -12.42 31.74
CA GLY A 256 -4.09 -13.34 32.78
C GLY A 256 -3.43 -13.12 34.14
N ASN A 257 -2.23 -12.52 34.17
CA ASN A 257 -1.47 -12.24 35.39
C ASN A 257 -1.55 -10.78 35.87
N ARG A 258 -2.37 -9.90 35.26
CA ARG A 258 -2.52 -8.48 35.67
C ARG A 258 -2.78 -8.24 37.15
N SER A 259 -3.50 -9.15 37.81
CA SER A 259 -3.76 -9.07 39.26
C SER A 259 -2.52 -9.27 40.13
N LYS A 260 -1.47 -9.89 39.57
CA LYS A 260 -0.18 -10.17 40.19
C LYS A 260 0.90 -9.16 39.80
N LEU A 261 0.57 -8.17 38.95
CA LEU A 261 1.49 -7.08 38.61
C LEU A 261 1.93 -6.38 39.90
N ILE A 262 3.23 -6.15 40.04
CA ILE A 262 3.78 -5.50 41.22
C ILE A 262 3.41 -4.03 41.18
N ARG A 263 2.64 -3.58 42.17
CA ARG A 263 2.23 -2.17 42.30
C ARG A 263 3.07 -1.49 43.38
N LYS A 264 3.48 -0.25 43.11
CA LYS A 264 4.16 0.64 44.06
C LYS A 264 3.49 0.74 45.43
N SER A 265 2.18 0.51 45.50
CA SER A 265 1.39 0.55 46.74
C SER A 265 1.35 -0.76 47.54
N GLN A 266 1.87 -1.88 47.01
CA GLN A 266 1.63 -3.22 47.56
C GLN A 266 2.79 -3.82 48.38
N LYS A 267 4.01 -3.26 48.40
CA LYS A 267 5.06 -3.74 49.33
C LYS A 267 6.07 -2.70 49.80
N SER A 268 6.47 -2.99 51.04
CA SER A 268 7.55 -2.48 51.88
C SER A 268 8.91 -2.43 51.17
N ILE A 269 9.55 -1.25 51.22
CA ILE A 269 11.00 -0.97 51.22
C ILE A 269 11.85 -2.21 50.88
N MET A 270 12.22 -2.34 49.60
CA MET A 270 13.25 -3.28 49.18
C MET A 270 14.61 -2.87 49.80
N PRO A 271 15.50 -3.84 50.12
CA PRO A 271 16.83 -3.52 50.64
C PRO A 271 17.59 -2.61 49.67
N SER A 272 18.18 -1.53 50.17
CA SER A 272 19.13 -0.73 49.39
C SER A 272 20.43 -1.52 49.23
N TYR A 273 20.68 -2.06 48.04
CA TYR A 273 21.92 -2.78 47.74
C TYR A 273 23.09 -1.81 47.53
N ARG A 274 24.28 -2.22 47.96
CA ARG A 274 25.56 -1.52 47.77
C ARG A 274 26.49 -2.39 46.93
N VAL A 275 27.40 -1.74 46.20
CA VAL A 275 28.44 -2.46 45.45
C VAL A 275 29.19 -3.41 46.40
N GLY A 276 29.30 -4.68 46.00
CA GLY A 276 29.82 -5.79 46.79
C GLY A 276 28.75 -6.70 47.41
N ASP A 277 27.49 -6.26 47.49
CA ASP A 277 26.39 -7.11 47.98
C ASP A 277 26.11 -8.26 47.00
N THR A 278 25.67 -9.41 47.51
CA THR A 278 25.29 -10.58 46.72
C THR A 278 23.82 -10.91 46.92
N LYS A 279 23.12 -11.29 45.85
CA LYS A 279 21.75 -11.83 45.92
C LYS A 279 21.54 -12.92 44.88
N TYR A 280 20.49 -13.71 45.06
CA TYR A 280 20.08 -14.72 44.09
C TYR A 280 19.08 -14.12 43.09
N PHE A 281 19.23 -14.50 41.83
CA PHE A 281 18.30 -14.19 40.75
C PHE A 281 17.75 -15.48 40.15
N TRP A 282 16.48 -15.48 39.79
CA TRP A 282 15.92 -16.51 38.94
C TRP A 282 16.41 -16.28 37.50
N VAL A 283 16.98 -17.30 36.88
CA VAL A 283 17.42 -17.29 35.49
C VAL A 283 16.87 -18.52 34.77
N THR A 284 16.82 -18.47 33.45
CA THR A 284 16.36 -19.60 32.63
C THR A 284 17.55 -20.28 31.96
N ASP A 285 17.59 -21.61 32.01
CA ASP A 285 18.36 -22.45 31.10
C ASP A 285 17.56 -22.56 29.80
N ILE A 286 18.03 -21.89 28.76
CA ILE A 286 17.34 -21.79 27.46
C ILE A 286 17.28 -23.18 26.78
N THR A 287 18.24 -24.05 27.05
CA THR A 287 18.26 -25.39 26.44
C THR A 287 17.17 -26.31 26.98
N THR A 288 16.80 -26.15 28.26
CA THR A 288 15.80 -26.98 28.93
C THR A 288 14.49 -26.26 29.22
N ASP A 289 14.43 -24.95 29.01
CA ASP A 289 13.40 -24.02 29.49
C ASP A 289 13.20 -24.07 31.03
N GLY A 290 14.16 -24.64 31.77
CA GLY A 290 14.12 -24.78 33.22
C GLY A 290 14.60 -23.50 33.92
N SER A 291 13.92 -23.10 35.00
CA SER A 291 14.39 -21.99 35.86
C SER A 291 15.27 -22.49 37.00
N TYR A 292 16.34 -21.75 37.31
CA TYR A 292 17.21 -22.00 38.46
C TYR A 292 17.65 -20.68 39.12
N GLU A 293 18.17 -20.76 40.34
CA GLU A 293 18.70 -19.59 41.06
C GLU A 293 20.20 -19.42 40.79
N LEU A 294 20.59 -18.24 40.33
CA LEU A 294 21.98 -17.82 40.10
C LEU A 294 22.39 -16.81 41.18
N SER A 295 23.52 -17.07 41.84
CA SER A 295 24.11 -16.09 42.77
C SER A 295 24.85 -15.02 41.98
N ALA A 296 24.49 -13.75 42.18
CA ALA A 296 25.17 -12.64 41.51
C ALA A 296 25.55 -11.53 42.48
N ARG A 297 26.72 -10.95 42.25
CA ARG A 297 27.24 -9.81 43.04
C ARG A 297 26.95 -8.49 42.33
N LEU A 298 26.60 -7.45 43.07
CA LEU A 298 26.44 -6.09 42.55
C LEU A 298 27.82 -5.47 42.32
N ALA A 299 28.24 -5.33 41.06
CA ALA A 299 29.53 -4.76 40.70
C ALA A 299 29.48 -3.24 40.48
N TYR A 300 28.33 -2.75 40.02
CA TYR A 300 28.13 -1.34 39.70
C TYR A 300 26.70 -0.91 40.07
N SER A 301 26.57 0.29 40.65
CA SER A 301 25.28 0.90 40.92
C SER A 301 25.33 2.37 40.51
N GLY A 302 24.75 2.66 39.35
CA GLY A 302 24.71 3.98 38.74
C GLY A 302 23.48 4.78 39.14
N THR A 303 23.18 5.81 38.35
CA THR A 303 21.95 6.60 38.41
C THR A 303 20.77 5.92 37.74
N LYS A 304 21.00 5.04 36.75
CA LYS A 304 19.95 4.35 35.99
C LYS A 304 20.01 2.85 36.07
N ALA A 305 21.19 2.25 36.22
CA ALA A 305 21.31 0.80 36.28
C ALA A 305 22.10 0.26 37.48
N ASN A 306 21.76 -0.95 37.88
CA ASN A 306 22.57 -1.85 38.70
C ASN A 306 23.11 -2.96 37.81
N VAL A 307 24.43 -3.18 37.78
CA VAL A 307 25.05 -4.31 37.05
C VAL A 307 25.43 -5.41 38.02
N TRP A 308 24.79 -6.56 37.85
CA TRP A 308 24.98 -7.77 38.62
C TRP A 308 25.77 -8.78 37.80
N VAL A 309 26.74 -9.45 38.41
CA VAL A 309 27.58 -10.43 37.72
C VAL A 309 27.41 -11.80 38.38
N GLY A 310 26.96 -12.77 37.58
CA GLY A 310 26.93 -14.18 37.94
C GLY A 310 28.31 -14.81 37.83
N ASP A 311 28.64 -15.71 38.77
CA ASP A 311 29.80 -16.61 38.74
C ASP A 311 31.18 -15.97 38.45
N TYR A 312 31.31 -14.66 38.66
CA TYR A 312 32.53 -13.88 38.36
C TYR A 312 32.97 -13.91 36.89
N GLU A 313 32.03 -14.10 35.96
CA GLU A 313 32.29 -14.17 34.51
C GLU A 313 32.95 -12.91 33.93
N ILE A 314 32.72 -11.76 34.55
CA ILE A 314 33.38 -10.48 34.24
C ILE A 314 33.87 -9.78 35.51
N SER A 315 34.97 -9.05 35.40
CA SER A 315 35.55 -8.26 36.50
C SER A 315 34.67 -7.07 36.91
N ASP A 316 34.90 -6.54 38.11
CA ASP A 316 34.19 -5.33 38.59
C ASP A 316 34.45 -4.12 37.69
N TYR A 317 35.64 -4.03 37.11
CA TYR A 317 36.01 -2.97 36.18
C TYR A 317 35.20 -3.08 34.87
N GLU A 318 35.09 -4.28 34.30
CA GLU A 318 34.30 -4.53 33.08
C GLU A 318 32.80 -4.26 33.32
N ALA A 319 32.26 -4.73 34.44
CA ALA A 319 30.87 -4.45 34.82
C ALA A 319 30.61 -2.96 35.09
N GLN A 320 31.59 -2.23 35.63
CA GLN A 320 31.54 -0.78 35.76
C GLN A 320 31.50 -0.08 34.39
N GLN A 321 32.28 -0.54 33.41
CA GLN A 321 32.24 0.01 32.04
C GLN A 321 30.86 -0.20 31.41
N ILE A 322 30.28 -1.39 31.54
CA ILE A 322 28.91 -1.70 31.08
C ILE A 322 27.91 -0.73 31.70
N GLY A 323 27.94 -0.56 33.02
CA GLY A 323 26.99 0.30 33.73
C GLY A 323 27.15 1.78 33.38
N GLN A 324 28.39 2.26 33.23
CA GLN A 324 28.66 3.65 32.81
C GLN A 324 28.19 3.93 31.39
N GLU A 325 28.43 3.00 30.45
CA GLU A 325 27.97 3.14 29.07
C GLU A 325 26.44 3.13 29.00
N PHE A 326 25.80 2.27 29.79
CA PHE A 326 24.34 2.22 29.89
C PHE A 326 23.77 3.55 30.39
N ASP A 327 24.22 4.01 31.56
CA ASP A 327 23.75 5.25 32.19
C ASP A 327 23.98 6.49 31.30
N SER A 328 25.14 6.58 30.64
CA SER A 328 25.56 7.80 29.95
C SER A 328 25.09 7.90 28.51
N LYS A 329 24.89 6.76 27.82
CA LYS A 329 24.54 6.73 26.40
C LYS A 329 23.29 5.90 26.13
N ILE A 330 23.33 4.58 26.37
CA ILE A 330 22.30 3.64 25.92
C ILE A 330 20.92 4.03 26.48
N TYR A 331 20.85 4.35 27.77
CA TYR A 331 19.61 4.76 28.42
C TYR A 331 18.96 5.95 27.70
N SER A 332 19.74 7.00 27.43
CA SER A 332 19.25 8.20 26.74
C SER A 332 18.88 7.93 25.27
N THR A 333 19.64 7.06 24.60
CA THR A 333 19.40 6.66 23.21
C THR A 333 18.06 5.95 23.07
N VAL A 334 17.80 4.92 23.87
CA VAL A 334 16.54 4.16 23.80
C VAL A 334 15.39 5.06 24.25
N THR A 335 15.53 5.77 25.38
CA THR A 335 14.39 6.53 25.92
C THR A 335 13.95 7.73 25.07
N SER A 336 14.90 8.34 24.36
CA SER A 336 14.59 9.46 23.46
C SER A 336 13.87 9.01 22.19
N ASN A 337 14.18 7.80 21.69
CA ASN A 337 13.70 7.31 20.39
C ASN A 337 12.55 6.30 20.48
N PHE A 338 12.29 5.72 21.65
CA PHE A 338 11.24 4.71 21.85
C PHE A 338 10.33 5.16 23.00
N GLY A 339 10.72 5.00 24.27
CA GLY A 339 9.83 5.24 25.41
C GLY A 339 10.54 5.34 26.74
N ARG A 340 9.94 4.85 27.82
CA ARG A 340 10.62 4.70 29.12
C ARG A 340 10.29 3.35 29.72
N GLU A 341 11.17 2.88 30.58
CA GLU A 341 10.95 1.74 31.47
C GLU A 341 9.83 1.99 32.48
N SER A 342 9.35 0.91 33.09
CA SER A 342 8.58 0.98 34.33
C SER A 342 9.49 1.20 35.55
N ASP A 343 8.89 1.44 36.71
CA ASP A 343 9.58 1.44 38.01
C ASP A 343 8.68 0.72 39.03
N ILE A 344 8.45 -0.57 38.80
CA ILE A 344 7.51 -1.39 39.56
C ILE A 344 7.99 -1.67 40.98
N ASN A 345 9.31 -1.79 41.17
CA ASN A 345 9.93 -2.05 42.47
C ASN A 345 10.26 -0.75 43.24
N GLY A 346 10.21 0.41 42.59
CA GLY A 346 10.37 1.73 43.19
C GLY A 346 11.80 2.11 43.57
N ASP A 347 12.81 1.40 43.07
CA ASP A 347 14.22 1.72 43.32
C ASP A 347 14.81 2.71 42.30
N GLY A 348 14.05 3.01 41.24
CA GLY A 348 14.44 3.94 40.18
C GLY A 348 15.59 3.45 39.29
N LYS A 349 15.92 2.15 39.33
CA LYS A 349 17.03 1.55 38.58
C LYS A 349 16.63 0.25 37.89
N ILE A 350 17.24 0.02 36.73
CA ILE A 350 17.13 -1.25 36.01
C ILE A 350 18.25 -2.18 36.45
N ASN A 351 17.97 -3.47 36.58
CA ASN A 351 18.97 -4.49 36.86
C ASN A 351 19.46 -5.10 35.54
N ILE A 352 20.78 -5.14 35.35
CA ILE A 352 21.46 -5.79 34.23
C ILE A 352 22.19 -6.98 34.82
N LEU A 353 21.77 -8.20 34.49
CA LEU A 353 22.44 -9.42 34.97
C LEU A 353 23.32 -10.00 33.87
N THR A 354 24.64 -9.99 34.09
CA THR A 354 25.63 -10.55 33.16
C THR A 354 26.09 -11.93 33.65
N TYR A 355 25.93 -12.96 32.83
CA TYR A 355 26.39 -14.33 33.12
C TYR A 355 26.54 -15.14 31.83
N ASP A 356 27.10 -16.35 31.91
CA ASP A 356 27.12 -17.31 30.80
C ASP A 356 25.71 -17.90 30.62
N ILE A 357 24.96 -17.39 29.63
CA ILE A 357 23.59 -17.84 29.39
C ILE A 357 23.63 -19.28 28.89
N GLN A 358 22.95 -20.17 29.59
CA GLN A 358 22.90 -21.59 29.21
C GLN A 358 22.01 -21.76 27.97
N ASP A 359 22.60 -21.63 26.79
CA ASP A 359 21.92 -21.66 25.48
C ASP A 359 22.36 -22.82 24.57
N GLY A 360 23.29 -23.64 25.06
CA GLY A 360 23.77 -24.83 24.35
C GLY A 360 24.85 -24.53 23.31
N PHE A 361 25.36 -23.31 23.25
CA PHE A 361 26.48 -22.96 22.38
C PHE A 361 27.75 -23.74 22.76
N ASN A 362 28.27 -24.50 21.78
CA ASN A 362 29.45 -25.35 21.96
C ASN A 362 30.60 -25.03 20.99
N GLY A 363 30.62 -23.80 20.46
CA GLY A 363 31.68 -23.29 19.58
C GLY A 363 31.27 -23.02 18.12
N SER A 364 30.03 -23.34 17.72
CA SER A 364 29.48 -23.00 16.40
C SER A 364 27.95 -23.03 16.41
N GLY A 365 27.29 -22.20 15.58
CA GLY A 365 25.82 -22.14 15.46
C GLY A 365 25.21 -20.90 16.11
N GLY A 366 23.88 -20.87 16.19
CA GLY A 366 23.12 -19.81 16.85
C GLY A 366 23.34 -19.79 18.37
N PHE A 367 23.33 -18.59 18.95
CA PHE A 367 23.46 -18.37 20.40
C PHE A 367 22.61 -17.19 20.84
N VAL A 368 22.28 -17.13 22.13
CA VAL A 368 21.43 -16.11 22.73
C VAL A 368 22.29 -14.96 23.25
N GLY A 369 22.13 -13.78 22.65
CA GLY A 369 22.95 -12.61 23.02
C GLY A 369 22.59 -11.99 24.37
N GLY A 370 21.31 -12.09 24.71
CA GLY A 370 20.65 -11.52 25.87
C GLY A 370 19.18 -11.92 25.81
N TYR A 371 18.42 -11.56 26.84
CA TYR A 371 16.97 -11.63 26.78
C TYR A 371 16.33 -10.71 27.81
N PHE A 372 15.09 -10.32 27.54
CA PHE A 372 14.17 -9.69 28.49
C PHE A 372 12.94 -10.59 28.69
N TRP A 373 12.64 -10.91 29.95
CA TRP A 373 11.42 -11.66 30.29
C TRP A 373 10.45 -10.82 31.10
N SER A 374 9.30 -10.50 30.50
CA SER A 374 8.29 -9.63 31.11
C SER A 374 7.68 -10.18 32.40
N GLY A 375 7.74 -11.49 32.64
CA GLY A 375 7.29 -12.13 33.88
C GLY A 375 8.04 -11.65 35.13
N ASP A 376 9.26 -11.12 34.98
CA ASP A 376 10.03 -10.52 36.08
C ASP A 376 9.36 -9.26 36.67
N LEU A 377 8.38 -8.68 35.97
CA LEU A 377 7.60 -7.55 36.46
C LEU A 377 6.38 -7.97 37.32
N TYR A 378 6.16 -9.27 37.48
CA TYR A 378 4.97 -9.85 38.14
C TYR A 378 5.36 -10.71 39.34
N ASN A 379 4.45 -10.83 40.31
CA ASN A 379 4.59 -11.77 41.43
C ASN A 379 4.15 -13.18 41.01
N VAL A 380 4.97 -13.85 40.22
CA VAL A 380 4.78 -15.21 39.70
C VAL A 380 5.98 -16.11 40.05
N PRO A 381 5.85 -17.47 40.00
CA PRO A 381 7.00 -18.35 40.22
C PRO A 381 8.17 -18.00 39.29
N SER A 382 9.39 -18.12 39.81
CA SER A 382 10.64 -17.82 39.10
C SER A 382 10.81 -16.37 38.61
N SER A 383 10.08 -15.41 39.19
CA SER A 383 10.22 -13.97 38.90
C SER A 383 11.18 -13.28 39.86
N ASN A 384 11.96 -12.35 39.32
CA ASN A 384 12.87 -11.46 40.06
C ASN A 384 12.20 -10.19 40.59
N GLN A 385 10.95 -9.94 40.22
CA GLN A 385 10.12 -8.87 40.79
C GLN A 385 10.74 -7.46 40.63
N SER A 386 11.39 -7.20 39.50
CA SER A 386 12.08 -5.94 39.19
C SER A 386 12.21 -5.72 37.68
N GLU A 387 12.48 -4.49 37.26
CA GLU A 387 13.05 -4.20 35.94
C GLU A 387 14.40 -4.91 35.82
N ILE A 388 14.45 -6.01 35.08
CA ILE A 388 15.68 -6.76 34.80
C ILE A 388 15.71 -7.25 33.37
N PHE A 389 16.90 -7.24 32.77
CA PHE A 389 17.22 -8.02 31.57
C PHE A 389 18.62 -8.65 31.72
N TYR A 390 18.88 -9.62 30.85
CA TYR A 390 20.00 -10.55 30.98
C TYR A 390 20.91 -10.42 29.77
N ILE A 391 22.23 -10.45 30.02
CA ILE A 391 23.24 -10.30 28.98
C ILE A 391 24.20 -11.45 29.06
N ASP A 392 24.37 -12.12 27.92
CA ASP A 392 25.32 -13.21 27.82
C ASP A 392 26.76 -12.71 27.86
N THR A 393 27.61 -13.47 28.54
CA THR A 393 29.05 -13.23 28.61
C THR A 393 29.84 -14.21 27.74
N TYR A 394 29.24 -15.32 27.28
CA TYR A 394 29.86 -16.30 26.40
C TYR A 394 28.82 -16.98 25.49
N PRO A 395 28.92 -16.86 24.16
CA PRO A 395 30.02 -16.27 23.39
C PRO A 395 29.89 -14.76 23.11
N SER A 396 28.88 -14.07 23.65
CA SER A 396 28.54 -12.69 23.24
C SER A 396 29.64 -11.67 23.48
N MET A 397 30.41 -11.83 24.56
CA MET A 397 31.59 -11.00 24.86
C MET A 397 32.90 -11.67 24.40
N GLY A 398 32.82 -12.62 23.48
CA GLY A 398 33.95 -13.38 22.96
C GLY A 398 34.18 -14.73 23.67
N THR A 399 34.85 -15.63 22.95
CA THR A 399 35.14 -17.00 23.43
C THR A 399 36.48 -17.14 24.17
N GLY A 400 37.24 -16.05 24.27
CA GLY A 400 38.54 -16.00 24.93
C GLY A 400 38.48 -15.51 26.39
N SER A 401 39.63 -15.50 27.07
CA SER A 401 39.77 -14.99 28.45
C SER A 401 39.75 -13.47 28.56
N GLN A 402 39.82 -12.74 27.43
CA GLN A 402 39.60 -11.31 27.35
C GLN A 402 38.21 -11.08 26.77
N LYS A 403 37.38 -10.32 27.49
CA LYS A 403 36.00 -10.06 27.10
C LYS A 403 35.92 -8.80 26.24
N ASP A 404 35.27 -8.89 25.10
CA ASP A 404 34.90 -7.73 24.28
C ASP A 404 33.55 -7.17 24.73
N LEU A 405 33.62 -6.19 25.63
CA LEU A 405 32.42 -5.53 26.15
C LEU A 405 31.67 -4.74 25.08
N SER A 406 32.35 -4.31 24.02
CA SER A 406 31.71 -3.50 22.98
C SER A 406 30.64 -4.29 22.22
N SER A 407 30.84 -5.61 22.09
CA SER A 407 29.87 -6.54 21.51
C SER A 407 28.60 -6.69 22.35
N ALA A 408 28.65 -6.44 23.65
CA ALA A 408 27.48 -6.49 24.54
C ALA A 408 26.65 -5.19 24.51
N TYR A 409 27.22 -4.06 24.11
CA TYR A 409 26.53 -2.77 24.16
C TYR A 409 25.36 -2.67 23.17
N GLU A 410 25.46 -3.35 22.03
CA GLU A 410 24.36 -3.49 21.07
C GLU A 410 23.21 -4.26 21.71
N THR A 411 23.51 -5.44 22.29
CA THR A 411 22.53 -6.26 23.01
C THR A 411 21.88 -5.51 24.18
N LEU A 412 22.65 -4.70 24.93
CA LEU A 412 22.08 -3.84 25.98
C LEU A 412 21.02 -2.87 25.44
N ALA A 413 21.25 -2.26 24.28
CA ALA A 413 20.28 -1.37 23.66
C ALA A 413 19.05 -2.14 23.14
N HIS A 414 19.28 -3.35 22.62
CA HIS A 414 18.25 -4.28 22.15
C HIS A 414 17.31 -4.71 23.29
N GLU A 415 17.83 -5.32 24.36
CA GLU A 415 17.03 -5.79 25.49
C GLU A 415 16.31 -4.65 26.22
N PHE A 416 16.99 -3.49 26.32
CA PHE A 416 16.36 -2.33 26.92
C PHE A 416 15.19 -1.81 26.07
N GLN A 417 15.27 -1.91 24.75
CA GLN A 417 14.16 -1.55 23.88
C GLN A 417 12.95 -2.48 24.09
N HIS A 418 13.14 -3.80 24.22
CA HIS A 418 12.04 -4.73 24.56
C HIS A 418 11.35 -4.36 25.87
N MET A 419 12.12 -4.05 26.93
CA MET A 419 11.56 -3.62 28.21
C MET A 419 10.73 -2.34 28.07
N VAL A 420 11.22 -1.36 27.32
CA VAL A 420 10.53 -0.09 27.06
C VAL A 420 9.26 -0.31 26.23
N ASN A 421 9.32 -1.19 25.23
CA ASN A 421 8.19 -1.57 24.40
C ASN A 421 7.11 -2.25 25.24
N PHE A 422 7.49 -3.21 26.08
CA PHE A 422 6.56 -3.90 26.98
C PHE A 422 5.89 -2.93 27.97
N ASN A 423 6.64 -1.97 28.54
CA ASN A 423 6.05 -0.96 29.41
C ASN A 423 5.00 -0.11 28.68
N GLN A 424 5.29 0.36 27.46
CA GLN A 424 4.33 1.13 26.67
C GLN A 424 3.06 0.30 26.36
N ASN A 425 3.23 -0.89 25.79
CA ASN A 425 2.12 -1.68 25.27
C ASN A 425 1.30 -2.36 26.38
N ALA A 426 1.97 -3.08 27.27
CA ALA A 426 1.29 -3.91 28.25
C ALA A 426 0.91 -3.14 29.52
N LEU A 427 1.77 -2.22 29.99
CA LEU A 427 1.58 -1.55 31.29
C LEU A 427 0.89 -0.18 31.19
N ILE A 428 1.26 0.65 30.20
CA ILE A 428 0.69 1.99 30.01
C ILE A 428 -0.64 1.91 29.24
N GLU A 429 -0.65 1.25 28.09
CA GLU A 429 -1.85 1.14 27.25
C GLU A 429 -2.83 0.09 27.74
N GLY A 430 -2.33 -0.91 28.47
CA GLY A 430 -3.16 -2.00 28.95
C GLY A 430 -3.67 -2.87 27.80
N ASN A 431 -2.86 -3.09 26.77
CA ASN A 431 -3.16 -4.06 25.72
C ASN A 431 -2.96 -5.49 26.23
N ASP A 432 -3.86 -6.39 25.81
CA ASP A 432 -3.85 -7.82 26.19
C ASP A 432 -3.06 -8.69 25.20
N SER A 433 -2.54 -8.10 24.11
CA SER A 433 -1.73 -8.75 23.09
C SER A 433 -0.35 -8.09 23.00
N ASP A 434 0.69 -8.91 22.96
CA ASP A 434 2.05 -8.46 22.69
C ASP A 434 2.15 -7.83 21.28
N MET A 435 3.14 -6.97 21.10
CA MET A 435 3.47 -6.45 19.78
C MET A 435 3.86 -7.60 18.86
N ASP A 436 3.48 -7.53 17.57
CA ASP A 436 3.90 -8.55 16.60
C ASP A 436 5.44 -8.74 16.65
N ILE A 437 5.91 -9.98 16.78
CA ILE A 437 7.34 -10.30 16.99
C ILE A 437 8.24 -9.64 15.93
N TRP A 438 7.86 -9.69 14.65
CA TRP A 438 8.63 -9.06 13.56
C TRP A 438 8.80 -7.55 13.75
N LEU A 439 7.81 -6.90 14.36
CA LEU A 439 7.84 -5.47 14.60
C LEU A 439 8.65 -5.15 15.84
N ASP A 440 8.44 -5.88 16.94
CA ASP A 440 9.19 -5.73 18.19
C ASP A 440 10.70 -5.86 17.94
N GLU A 441 11.10 -6.95 17.28
CA GLU A 441 12.49 -7.24 16.90
C GLU A 441 13.07 -6.20 15.93
N GLY A 442 12.26 -5.73 14.97
CA GLY A 442 12.64 -4.66 14.07
C GLY A 442 12.95 -3.35 14.80
N LEU A 443 12.22 -3.04 15.88
CA LEU A 443 12.44 -1.87 16.72
C LEU A 443 13.68 -2.05 17.62
N SER A 444 13.90 -3.24 18.18
CA SER A 444 15.11 -3.57 18.96
C SER A 444 16.39 -3.43 18.12
N MET A 445 16.41 -3.99 16.91
CA MET A 445 17.54 -3.81 15.99
C MET A 445 17.67 -2.37 15.47
N ALA A 446 16.58 -1.61 15.43
CA ALA A 446 16.68 -0.17 15.19
C ALA A 446 17.36 0.55 16.37
N ALA A 447 17.13 0.13 17.62
CA ALA A 447 17.85 0.66 18.78
C ALA A 447 19.35 0.37 18.71
N GLU A 448 19.75 -0.84 18.30
CA GLU A 448 21.15 -1.20 18.03
C GLU A 448 21.78 -0.22 17.03
N GLN A 449 21.18 -0.03 15.86
CA GLN A 449 21.71 0.88 14.84
C GLN A 449 21.76 2.34 15.31
N ILE A 450 20.75 2.81 16.06
CA ILE A 450 20.75 4.18 16.57
C ILE A 450 21.89 4.38 17.58
N TYR A 451 22.12 3.37 18.43
CA TYR A 451 23.21 3.40 19.40
C TYR A 451 24.59 3.36 18.72
N THR A 452 24.82 2.43 17.80
CA THR A 452 26.12 2.28 17.11
C THR A 452 26.39 3.38 16.09
N GLY A 453 25.33 4.01 15.57
CA GLY A 453 25.40 4.95 14.46
C GLY A 453 25.75 4.30 13.12
N LYS A 454 25.69 2.96 13.02
CA LYS A 454 26.07 2.18 11.84
C LYS A 454 25.00 1.15 11.51
N GLY A 455 24.83 0.85 10.22
CA GLY A 455 23.97 -0.24 9.80
C GLY A 455 24.52 -1.60 10.28
N LEU A 456 23.61 -2.52 10.59
CA LEU A 456 23.91 -3.87 11.08
C LEU A 456 24.34 -4.79 9.93
N SER A 457 25.64 -4.79 9.62
CA SER A 457 26.23 -5.51 8.49
C SER A 457 26.02 -7.03 8.56
N ASP A 458 25.99 -7.60 9.76
CA ASP A 458 25.66 -8.99 10.05
C ASP A 458 24.27 -9.37 9.51
N ARG A 459 23.25 -8.52 9.72
CA ARG A 459 21.89 -8.73 9.21
C ARG A 459 21.82 -8.62 7.68
N LEU A 460 22.61 -7.72 7.10
CA LEU A 460 22.76 -7.61 5.63
C LEU A 460 23.47 -8.83 5.04
N ASN A 461 24.54 -9.29 5.66
CA ASN A 461 25.32 -10.46 5.23
C ASN A 461 24.46 -11.73 5.29
N TYR A 462 23.67 -11.91 6.36
CA TYR A 462 22.78 -13.06 6.45
C TYR A 462 21.64 -13.02 5.41
N TYR A 463 21.12 -11.82 5.10
CA TYR A 463 20.21 -11.67 3.96
C TYR A 463 20.88 -12.18 2.67
N ASN A 464 22.13 -11.83 2.42
CA ASN A 464 22.89 -12.24 1.23
C ASN A 464 23.27 -13.73 1.21
N SER A 465 23.33 -14.43 2.34
CA SER A 465 23.60 -15.88 2.35
C SER A 465 22.32 -16.73 2.34
N SER A 466 21.18 -16.16 2.75
CA SER A 466 19.94 -16.91 2.94
C SER A 466 19.31 -17.37 1.62
N SER A 467 19.14 -18.69 1.51
CA SER A 467 18.31 -19.33 0.47
C SER A 467 16.83 -19.38 0.88
N ALA A 468 16.51 -19.32 2.18
CA ALA A 468 15.12 -19.25 2.63
C ALA A 468 14.45 -17.96 2.12
N ILE A 469 15.14 -16.81 2.23
CA ILE A 469 14.66 -15.52 1.72
C ILE A 469 14.49 -15.57 0.19
N GLN A 470 15.44 -16.17 -0.53
CA GLN A 470 15.33 -16.41 -1.97
C GLN A 470 14.10 -17.25 -2.34
N ASN A 471 13.73 -18.19 -1.48
CA ASN A 471 12.61 -19.10 -1.65
C ASN A 471 11.31 -18.62 -0.98
N GLY A 472 11.22 -17.32 -0.67
CA GLY A 472 9.95 -16.71 -0.27
C GLY A 472 9.69 -16.55 1.22
N HIS A 473 10.74 -16.61 2.06
CA HIS A 473 10.62 -16.47 3.52
C HIS A 473 9.73 -15.28 3.91
N SER A 474 8.83 -15.51 4.86
CA SER A 474 7.88 -14.50 5.32
C SER A 474 8.55 -13.49 6.25
N LEU A 475 8.14 -12.22 6.14
CA LEU A 475 8.45 -11.21 7.16
C LEU A 475 7.66 -11.46 8.47
N LEU A 476 6.42 -11.92 8.35
CA LEU A 476 5.44 -11.97 9.44
C LEU A 476 5.46 -13.28 10.23
N TYR A 477 5.79 -14.39 9.57
CA TYR A 477 5.79 -15.72 10.18
C TYR A 477 7.17 -16.05 10.76
N TRP A 478 7.23 -16.21 12.08
CA TRP A 478 8.41 -16.58 12.85
C TRP A 478 8.20 -17.98 13.42
N ASP A 479 9.11 -18.90 13.07
CA ASP A 479 9.09 -20.29 13.54
C ASP A 479 10.35 -20.54 14.36
N TYR A 480 10.16 -20.97 15.62
CA TYR A 480 11.25 -21.26 16.54
C TYR A 480 12.20 -22.34 16.02
N TYR A 481 11.71 -23.27 15.21
CA TYR A 481 12.51 -24.35 14.62
C TYR A 481 12.90 -24.10 13.16
N GLY A 482 12.57 -22.92 12.62
CA GLY A 482 12.85 -22.50 11.25
C GLY A 482 14.13 -21.66 11.12
N ASP A 483 14.33 -21.05 9.96
CA ASP A 483 15.42 -20.08 9.72
C ASP A 483 15.06 -18.71 10.32
N MET A 484 15.14 -18.61 11.64
CA MET A 484 14.81 -17.39 12.39
C MET A 484 15.74 -16.22 12.06
N LEU A 485 17.00 -16.50 11.70
CA LEU A 485 17.96 -15.48 11.29
C LEU A 485 17.53 -14.74 10.01
N SER A 486 16.83 -15.43 9.09
CA SER A 486 16.18 -14.77 7.95
C SER A 486 15.08 -13.79 8.38
N ASN A 487 14.36 -14.07 9.48
CA ASN A 487 13.37 -13.16 10.04
C ASN A 487 14.02 -11.92 10.66
N TYR A 488 15.10 -12.08 11.42
CA TYR A 488 15.89 -10.95 11.95
C TYR A 488 16.37 -10.04 10.82
N SER A 489 16.98 -10.62 9.77
CA SER A 489 17.43 -9.85 8.60
C SER A 489 16.29 -9.07 7.94
N LEU A 490 15.16 -9.71 7.65
CA LEU A 490 14.04 -9.04 6.98
C LEU A 490 13.40 -7.95 7.87
N SER A 491 13.30 -8.18 9.18
CA SER A 491 12.67 -7.25 10.11
C SER A 491 13.51 -6.01 10.32
N TYR A 492 14.83 -6.16 10.47
CA TYR A 492 15.77 -5.03 10.49
C TYR A 492 15.70 -4.21 9.20
N LEU A 493 15.82 -4.87 8.04
CA LEU A 493 15.81 -4.19 6.74
C LEU A 493 14.47 -3.49 6.49
N PHE A 494 13.35 -4.08 6.94
CA PHE A 494 12.03 -3.47 6.83
C PHE A 494 11.88 -2.25 7.76
N ALA A 495 12.33 -2.33 9.01
CA ALA A 495 12.33 -1.18 9.93
C ALA A 495 13.13 0.00 9.37
N GLN A 496 14.31 -0.26 8.78
CA GLN A 496 15.09 0.78 8.11
C GLN A 496 14.42 1.30 6.85
N TYR A 497 13.80 0.42 6.04
CA TYR A 497 13.00 0.83 4.89
C TYR A 497 11.89 1.82 5.30
N ILE A 498 11.12 1.52 6.35
CA ILE A 498 10.06 2.42 6.86
C ILE A 498 10.65 3.76 7.32
N LYS A 499 11.74 3.75 8.09
CA LYS A 499 12.43 4.98 8.51
C LYS A 499 12.86 5.84 7.33
N ILE A 500 13.46 5.23 6.31
CA ILE A 500 13.94 5.92 5.12
C ILE A 500 12.77 6.48 4.32
N GLN A 501 11.72 5.68 4.10
CA GLN A 501 10.59 6.08 3.27
C GLN A 501 9.78 7.21 3.89
N THR A 502 9.54 7.17 5.21
CA THR A 502 8.78 8.21 5.93
C THR A 502 9.53 9.55 6.04
N ASN A 503 10.87 9.55 5.88
CA ASN A 503 11.71 10.74 5.99
C ASN A 503 11.56 11.50 7.34
N GLN A 504 11.21 10.78 8.41
CA GLN A 504 11.02 11.35 9.74
C GLN A 504 12.25 11.16 10.64
N GLY A 505 13.26 10.42 10.18
CA GLY A 505 14.37 9.97 11.02
C GLY A 505 13.90 9.01 12.12
N ASN A 506 14.65 8.91 13.21
CA ASN A 506 14.39 7.93 14.26
C ASN A 506 13.07 8.13 15.03
N ARG A 507 12.47 9.33 14.97
CA ARG A 507 11.20 9.63 15.66
C ARG A 507 10.05 8.74 15.19
N ILE A 508 10.17 8.15 14.00
CA ILE A 508 9.16 7.25 13.45
C ILE A 508 8.95 6.02 14.33
N PHE A 509 10.01 5.52 14.97
CA PHE A 509 9.94 4.33 15.81
C PHE A 509 9.12 4.59 17.07
N LYS A 510 9.32 5.76 17.70
CA LYS A 510 8.47 6.25 18.79
C LYS A 510 7.01 6.40 18.38
N GLU A 511 6.75 6.87 17.17
CA GLU A 511 5.39 7.05 16.67
C GLU A 511 4.68 5.70 16.45
N ILE A 512 5.39 4.73 15.86
CA ILE A 512 4.89 3.36 15.69
C ILE A 512 4.61 2.71 17.06
N MET A 513 5.53 2.88 18.01
CA MET A 513 5.44 2.28 19.34
C MET A 513 4.30 2.88 20.21
N ASN A 514 3.86 4.12 19.94
CA ASN A 514 2.74 4.75 20.66
C ASN A 514 1.38 4.53 19.97
N ASP A 515 1.33 3.75 18.89
CA ASP A 515 0.09 3.42 18.19
C ASP A 515 -0.54 2.18 18.83
N GLN A 516 -1.71 2.35 19.45
CA GLN A 516 -2.41 1.33 20.25
C GLN A 516 -2.73 0.02 19.52
N ASN A 517 -2.55 -0.06 18.19
CA ASN A 517 -2.74 -1.32 17.46
C ASN A 517 -1.61 -2.33 17.70
N ASN A 518 -0.38 -1.88 17.96
CA ASN A 518 0.79 -2.73 18.25
C ASN A 518 1.10 -3.84 17.23
N ASN A 519 0.65 -3.68 15.99
CA ASN A 519 0.81 -4.68 14.92
C ASN A 519 1.00 -3.98 13.57
N TYR A 520 0.86 -4.73 12.48
CA TYR A 520 0.92 -4.20 11.11
C TYR A 520 0.13 -2.90 10.86
N ARG A 521 -0.97 -2.64 11.60
CA ARG A 521 -1.75 -1.39 11.48
C ARG A 521 -0.98 -0.16 11.94
N ALA A 522 -0.13 -0.28 12.98
CA ALA A 522 0.71 0.82 13.43
C ALA A 522 1.65 1.28 12.29
N VAL A 523 2.26 0.32 11.59
CA VAL A 523 3.11 0.59 10.42
C VAL A 523 2.31 1.12 9.23
N GLU A 524 1.12 0.58 8.98
CA GLU A 524 0.22 1.08 7.93
C GLU A 524 -0.20 2.54 8.18
N ASN A 525 -0.49 2.91 9.43
CA ASN A 525 -0.89 4.25 9.81
C ASN A 525 0.22 5.28 9.53
N VAL A 526 1.47 4.97 9.90
CA VAL A 526 2.59 5.88 9.60
C VAL A 526 2.92 5.92 8.11
N ALA A 527 2.76 4.81 7.39
CA ALA A 527 2.93 4.79 5.93
C ALA A 527 1.86 5.66 5.23
N LYS A 528 0.60 5.59 5.68
CA LYS A 528 -0.47 6.47 5.18
C LYS A 528 -0.20 7.93 5.45
N LYS A 529 0.35 8.23 6.63
CA LYS A 529 0.64 9.59 7.06
C LYS A 529 1.79 10.23 6.30
N TYR A 530 2.89 9.51 6.08
CA TYR A 530 4.15 10.10 5.59
C TYR A 530 4.57 9.65 4.19
N ILE A 531 4.05 8.53 3.69
CA ILE A 531 4.45 7.97 2.38
C ILE A 531 3.34 8.19 1.36
N ASN A 532 2.16 7.62 1.59
CA ASN A 532 1.02 7.73 0.67
C ASN A 532 -0.29 7.40 1.42
N PRO A 533 -1.31 8.27 1.45
CA PRO A 533 -2.55 8.07 2.21
C PRO A 533 -3.36 6.82 1.81
N ASN A 534 -3.09 6.23 0.64
CA ASN A 534 -3.71 4.99 0.16
C ASN A 534 -2.81 3.75 0.33
N MET A 535 -1.64 3.88 0.98
CA MET A 535 -0.73 2.76 1.19
C MET A 535 -1.36 1.71 2.11
N THR A 536 -1.44 0.47 1.63
CA THR A 536 -1.77 -0.70 2.47
C THR A 536 -0.49 -1.37 2.95
N PHE A 537 -0.56 -2.08 4.07
CA PHE A 537 0.59 -2.82 4.60
C PHE A 537 1.08 -3.89 3.62
N GLY A 538 0.16 -4.62 2.98
CA GLY A 538 0.49 -5.59 1.92
C GLY A 538 1.30 -4.95 0.78
N LYS A 539 0.86 -3.80 0.28
CA LYS A 539 1.57 -3.11 -0.80
C LYS A 539 2.91 -2.54 -0.34
N LEU A 540 3.00 -2.10 0.91
CA LEU A 540 4.24 -1.64 1.52
C LEU A 540 5.28 -2.76 1.63
N MET A 541 4.87 -3.97 2.00
CA MET A 541 5.73 -5.17 1.97
C MET A 541 6.20 -5.49 0.54
N THR A 542 5.30 -5.40 -0.45
CA THR A 542 5.68 -5.58 -1.87
C THR A 542 6.71 -4.53 -2.30
N ASN A 543 6.51 -3.26 -1.95
CA ASN A 543 7.45 -2.18 -2.27
C ASN A 543 8.81 -2.38 -1.58
N PHE A 544 8.81 -2.84 -0.33
CA PHE A 544 10.02 -3.23 0.40
C PHE A 544 10.79 -4.33 -0.33
N ARG A 545 10.11 -5.38 -0.80
CA ARG A 545 10.74 -6.47 -1.57
C ARG A 545 11.33 -5.97 -2.89
N ILE A 546 10.65 -5.03 -3.55
CA ILE A 546 11.19 -4.35 -4.72
C ILE A 546 12.41 -3.48 -4.35
N ALA A 547 12.39 -2.81 -3.19
CA ALA A 547 13.51 -2.01 -2.73
C ALA A 547 14.78 -2.83 -2.46
N LEU A 548 14.62 -4.03 -1.89
CA LEU A 548 15.72 -5.00 -1.73
C LEU A 548 16.32 -5.44 -3.07
N LEU A 549 15.50 -5.49 -4.13
CA LEU A 549 15.92 -5.89 -5.48
C LEU A 549 16.59 -4.75 -6.25
N LEU A 550 15.92 -3.58 -6.32
CA LEU A 550 16.31 -2.48 -7.20
C LEU A 550 17.32 -1.53 -6.53
N LYS A 551 17.21 -1.35 -5.20
CA LYS A 551 18.09 -0.49 -4.39
C LYS A 551 18.19 0.92 -4.99
N LEU A 552 17.07 1.42 -5.51
CA LEU A 552 17.08 2.69 -6.23
C LEU A 552 17.63 3.79 -5.31
N PRO A 553 18.45 4.70 -5.85
CA PRO A 553 18.88 5.86 -5.07
C PRO A 553 17.66 6.67 -4.66
N THR A 554 16.57 6.52 -5.42
CA THR A 554 15.26 7.16 -5.40
C THR A 554 14.01 6.39 -4.97
N GLY A 555 12.94 7.07 -4.53
CA GLY A 555 11.58 6.56 -4.57
C GLY A 555 11.26 5.44 -3.57
N LEU A 556 10.12 4.80 -3.79
CA LEU A 556 9.62 3.71 -2.93
C LEU A 556 10.39 2.39 -3.11
N TYR A 557 11.19 2.28 -4.17
CA TYR A 557 11.84 1.04 -4.58
C TYR A 557 13.35 1.07 -4.30
N GLY A 558 13.73 1.77 -3.24
CA GLY A 558 15.11 1.80 -2.81
C GLY A 558 15.31 2.37 -1.42
N PHE A 559 16.57 2.58 -1.07
CA PHE A 559 17.00 3.03 0.26
C PHE A 559 17.50 4.48 0.24
N LYS A 560 16.94 5.29 -0.67
CA LYS A 560 17.26 6.71 -0.84
C LYS A 560 18.77 7.00 -1.00
N GLY A 561 19.50 6.07 -1.63
CA GLY A 561 20.94 6.19 -1.91
C GLY A 561 21.84 5.91 -0.70
N ASP A 562 21.31 5.38 0.40
CA ASP A 562 22.12 5.01 1.57
C ASP A 562 23.14 3.91 1.19
N PRO A 563 24.46 4.19 1.28
CA PRO A 563 25.51 3.27 0.84
C PRO A 563 25.52 1.93 1.57
N PHE A 564 24.98 1.86 2.79
CA PHE A 564 24.91 0.62 3.56
C PHE A 564 24.16 -0.47 2.78
N PHE A 565 23.09 -0.10 2.07
CA PHE A 565 22.24 -1.05 1.35
C PHE A 565 22.78 -1.45 -0.03
N ASN A 566 23.87 -0.84 -0.51
CA ASN A 566 24.47 -1.21 -1.79
C ASN A 566 24.95 -2.67 -1.82
N GLY A 567 25.33 -3.20 -0.65
CA GLY A 567 25.78 -4.57 -0.47
C GLY A 567 24.69 -5.63 -0.61
N LEU A 568 23.40 -5.27 -0.69
CA LEU A 568 22.31 -6.23 -0.85
C LEU A 568 22.37 -6.95 -2.21
N GLU A 569 22.32 -8.28 -2.18
CA GLU A 569 22.32 -9.13 -3.37
C GLU A 569 20.90 -9.41 -3.91
N LYS A 570 20.79 -9.61 -5.22
CA LYS A 570 19.51 -9.96 -5.86
C LYS A 570 19.16 -11.41 -5.55
N LYS A 571 17.99 -11.64 -4.94
CA LYS A 571 17.50 -12.97 -4.55
C LYS A 571 16.49 -13.52 -5.55
N ILE A 572 17.00 -14.06 -6.65
CA ILE A 572 16.18 -14.58 -7.75
C ILE A 572 15.75 -16.02 -7.46
N PHE A 573 14.44 -16.23 -7.36
CA PHE A 573 13.83 -17.55 -7.20
C PHE A 573 13.99 -18.38 -8.48
N SER A 574 14.44 -19.63 -8.31
CA SER A 574 14.77 -20.54 -9.42
C SER A 574 13.72 -21.63 -9.67
N GLY A 575 12.66 -21.72 -8.86
CA GLY A 575 11.55 -22.63 -9.09
C GLY A 575 10.45 -22.03 -9.99
N ASN A 576 9.47 -22.84 -10.39
CA ASN A 576 8.38 -22.47 -11.31
C ASN A 576 6.99 -22.34 -10.64
N SER A 577 6.89 -22.64 -9.34
CA SER A 577 5.70 -22.50 -8.50
C SER A 577 6.11 -22.69 -7.04
N LEU A 578 5.40 -22.06 -6.11
CA LEU A 578 5.54 -22.31 -4.67
C LEU A 578 4.29 -21.88 -3.90
N ASN A 579 4.28 -22.13 -2.61
CA ASN A 579 3.27 -21.62 -1.68
C ASN A 579 3.92 -20.55 -0.79
N LEU A 580 3.36 -19.34 -0.78
CA LEU A 580 3.85 -18.25 0.05
C LEU A 580 2.93 -18.06 1.25
N ARG A 581 3.52 -17.99 2.45
CA ARG A 581 2.84 -17.48 3.66
C ARG A 581 2.61 -15.96 3.55
N GLY A 582 1.67 -15.41 4.32
CA GLY A 582 1.45 -13.95 4.36
C GLY A 582 2.75 -13.20 4.67
N GLY A 583 3.03 -12.12 3.94
CA GLY A 583 4.30 -11.39 4.00
C GLY A 583 5.51 -12.07 3.34
N GLY A 584 5.31 -13.26 2.74
CA GLY A 584 6.30 -13.95 1.91
C GLY A 584 6.33 -13.39 0.49
N SER A 585 7.51 -13.41 -0.14
CA SER A 585 7.68 -12.89 -1.50
C SER A 585 8.88 -13.49 -2.20
N VAL A 586 8.74 -13.76 -3.51
CA VAL A 586 9.85 -14.14 -4.39
C VAL A 586 10.05 -13.14 -5.51
N VAL A 587 11.29 -13.05 -6.01
CA VAL A 587 11.61 -12.31 -7.24
C VAL A 587 11.89 -13.31 -8.34
N THR A 588 11.36 -13.08 -9.53
CA THR A 588 11.68 -13.88 -10.70
C THR A 588 11.91 -13.05 -11.95
N THR A 589 12.41 -13.64 -13.03
CA THR A 589 12.72 -12.97 -14.31
C THR A 589 11.75 -13.41 -15.40
N TYR A 590 11.50 -12.61 -16.43
CA TYR A 590 10.66 -13.04 -17.56
C TYR A 590 11.15 -12.46 -18.89
N SER A 591 10.93 -13.18 -19.98
CA SER A 591 11.54 -12.88 -21.29
C SER A 591 10.79 -11.82 -22.11
N SER A 592 9.46 -11.69 -21.98
CA SER A 592 8.68 -10.62 -22.61
C SER A 592 7.26 -10.49 -22.02
N LYS A 593 6.67 -9.29 -22.09
CA LYS A 593 5.29 -9.01 -21.63
C LYS A 593 4.23 -9.74 -22.46
N GLU A 594 4.56 -10.15 -23.69
CA GLU A 594 3.68 -10.86 -24.62
C GLU A 594 3.53 -12.37 -24.33
N GLY A 595 4.29 -12.92 -23.36
CA GLY A 595 4.17 -14.32 -22.92
C GLY A 595 3.89 -14.50 -21.43
N TRP A 596 3.76 -13.41 -20.67
CA TRP A 596 3.60 -13.46 -19.22
C TRP A 596 2.16 -13.14 -18.83
N SER A 597 1.39 -14.18 -18.50
CA SER A 597 0.05 -14.04 -17.93
C SER A 597 0.10 -14.43 -16.46
N ILE A 598 -0.55 -13.62 -15.62
CA ILE A 598 -0.71 -13.93 -14.20
C ILE A 598 -1.47 -15.26 -14.10
N PRO A 599 -0.91 -16.29 -13.44
CA PRO A 599 -1.55 -17.60 -13.39
C PRO A 599 -2.95 -17.50 -12.79
N SER A 600 -3.95 -18.06 -13.46
CA SER A 600 -5.34 -18.04 -12.99
C SER A 600 -5.54 -18.85 -11.71
N ASN A 601 -4.62 -19.78 -11.40
CA ASN A 601 -4.63 -20.62 -10.20
C ASN A 601 -3.87 -20.03 -9.01
N LYS A 602 -3.43 -18.76 -9.07
CA LYS A 602 -2.81 -18.09 -7.93
C LYS A 602 -3.81 -17.86 -6.78
N GLY A 603 -3.29 -17.68 -5.57
CA GLY A 603 -4.08 -17.23 -4.42
C GLY A 603 -4.68 -15.83 -4.58
N ALA A 604 -5.71 -15.55 -3.78
CA ALA A 604 -6.42 -14.27 -3.84
C ALA A 604 -5.53 -13.08 -3.49
N ASP A 605 -4.66 -13.25 -2.49
CA ASP A 605 -3.76 -12.22 -1.96
C ASP A 605 -2.36 -12.27 -2.58
N ILE A 606 -2.12 -13.23 -3.50
CA ILE A 606 -0.93 -13.25 -4.32
C ILE A 606 -0.99 -12.12 -5.35
N THR A 607 -0.05 -11.20 -5.29
CA THR A 607 0.13 -10.14 -6.28
C THR A 607 1.36 -10.39 -7.13
N TYR A 608 1.30 -9.88 -8.35
CA TYR A 608 2.33 -10.00 -9.37
C TYR A 608 2.71 -8.60 -9.82
N THR A 609 3.92 -8.14 -9.48
CA THR A 609 4.42 -6.82 -9.84
C THR A 609 5.53 -6.95 -10.87
N SER A 610 5.24 -6.65 -12.13
CA SER A 610 6.22 -6.64 -13.22
C SER A 610 7.06 -5.36 -13.20
N LEU A 611 8.37 -5.50 -13.40
CA LEU A 611 9.39 -4.47 -13.46
C LEU A 611 10.17 -4.66 -14.76
N ASN A 612 10.39 -3.58 -15.52
CA ASN A 612 11.33 -3.61 -16.63
C ASN A 612 12.54 -2.76 -16.23
N MET A 613 13.77 -3.21 -16.47
CA MET A 613 14.98 -2.43 -16.26
C MET A 613 15.64 -2.11 -17.59
N ASP A 614 14.93 -1.41 -18.47
CA ASP A 614 15.39 -1.06 -19.79
C ASP A 614 16.44 0.08 -19.82
N GLY A 615 17.56 -0.09 -19.09
CA GLY A 615 18.74 0.81 -18.95
C GLY A 615 18.47 2.30 -19.10
N GLY A 616 17.41 2.69 -18.42
CA GLY A 616 16.54 3.82 -18.66
C GLY A 616 15.30 3.38 -17.92
N THR A 617 15.50 3.21 -16.59
CA THR A 617 14.49 2.90 -15.60
C THR A 617 13.15 2.51 -16.19
N GLY A 618 12.90 1.22 -16.44
CA GLY A 618 11.74 0.80 -17.21
C GLY A 618 10.44 1.31 -16.61
N GLY A 619 9.99 2.45 -17.11
CA GLY A 619 8.94 3.29 -16.52
C GLY A 619 9.14 3.76 -15.07
N LEU A 620 10.32 3.68 -14.46
CA LEU A 620 10.54 3.95 -13.02
C LEU A 620 11.70 4.91 -12.73
N ASP A 621 11.54 6.20 -13.01
CA ASP A 621 12.55 7.26 -12.86
C ASP A 621 13.42 7.17 -11.55
N VAL A 622 14.77 7.28 -11.68
CA VAL A 622 15.75 7.08 -10.57
C VAL A 622 16.77 8.21 -10.46
N THR A 623 16.61 9.30 -11.21
CA THR A 623 17.62 10.36 -11.29
C THR A 623 17.17 11.53 -10.43
N PRO A 624 17.83 11.82 -9.29
CA PRO A 624 17.51 13.02 -8.53
C PRO A 624 17.63 14.30 -9.36
N PRO A 625 16.67 15.24 -9.24
CA PRO A 625 16.80 16.57 -9.81
C PRO A 625 18.10 17.27 -9.38
N ALA A 626 18.54 18.27 -10.13
CA ALA A 626 19.60 19.16 -9.67
C ALA A 626 19.17 19.98 -8.44
N ALA A 627 20.14 20.54 -7.71
CA ALA A 627 19.85 21.46 -6.60
C ALA A 627 19.04 22.67 -7.11
N PRO A 628 17.95 23.07 -6.44
CA PRO A 628 17.13 24.19 -6.87
C PRO A 628 17.95 25.49 -6.94
N ALA A 629 17.93 26.15 -8.10
CA ALA A 629 18.55 27.47 -8.27
C ALA A 629 17.57 28.56 -7.81
N LEU A 630 17.92 29.25 -6.72
CA LEU A 630 17.01 30.17 -6.02
C LEU A 630 17.21 31.62 -6.43
N ASN A 631 16.11 32.33 -6.62
CA ASN A 631 16.12 33.79 -6.74
C ASN A 631 16.30 34.46 -5.37
N LEU A 632 16.73 35.73 -5.35
CA LEU A 632 16.87 36.49 -4.10
C LEU A 632 15.53 36.56 -3.36
N VAL A 633 15.59 36.35 -2.04
CA VAL A 633 14.43 36.31 -1.17
C VAL A 633 14.51 37.41 -0.10
N SER A 634 13.41 38.10 0.14
CA SER A 634 13.28 39.11 1.20
C SER A 634 12.16 38.72 2.15
N ASP A 635 12.08 39.41 3.27
CA ASP A 635 11.03 39.25 4.28
C ASP A 635 9.63 39.69 3.80
N GLN A 636 9.54 40.24 2.59
CA GLN A 636 8.29 40.53 1.90
C GLN A 636 7.86 39.41 0.94
N HIS A 637 8.78 38.55 0.53
CA HIS A 637 8.45 37.46 -0.38
C HIS A 637 7.67 36.36 0.35
N ILE A 638 6.50 36.04 -0.19
CA ILE A 638 5.61 34.94 0.22
C ILE A 638 5.80 33.71 -0.67
N ALA A 639 6.74 33.77 -1.59
CA ALA A 639 7.12 32.65 -2.38
C ALA A 639 8.62 32.67 -2.55
N ILE A 640 9.21 31.50 -2.46
CA ILE A 640 10.57 31.30 -2.93
C ILE A 640 10.48 30.69 -4.33
N THR A 641 10.98 31.45 -5.29
CA THR A 641 10.99 31.05 -6.69
C THR A 641 12.36 30.60 -7.11
N GLY A 642 12.38 29.71 -8.08
CA GLY A 642 13.60 29.23 -8.64
C GLY A 642 13.34 28.35 -9.83
N THR A 643 14.39 27.66 -10.24
CA THR A 643 14.31 26.63 -11.27
C THR A 643 14.91 25.34 -10.77
N VAL A 644 14.30 24.23 -11.17
CA VAL A 644 14.74 22.86 -10.92
C VAL A 644 14.22 21.98 -12.05
N GLU A 645 14.37 20.66 -11.96
CA GLU A 645 13.81 19.72 -12.92
C GLU A 645 12.29 19.86 -13.05
N ALA A 646 11.76 19.61 -14.25
CA ALA A 646 10.34 19.76 -14.57
C ALA A 646 9.46 18.73 -13.85
N ASN A 647 8.25 19.15 -13.45
CA ASN A 647 7.25 18.31 -12.77
C ASN A 647 7.69 17.69 -11.41
N ALA A 648 8.76 18.18 -10.80
CA ALA A 648 9.25 17.77 -9.49
C ALA A 648 8.56 18.54 -8.35
N ILE A 649 8.28 17.89 -7.22
CA ILE A 649 7.80 18.51 -5.99
C ILE A 649 8.98 19.14 -5.23
N VAL A 650 9.01 20.46 -5.19
CA VAL A 650 10.01 21.27 -4.51
C VAL A 650 9.57 21.59 -3.10
N TYR A 651 10.45 21.46 -2.12
CA TYR A 651 10.25 21.67 -0.68
C TYR A 651 11.18 22.77 -0.17
N ALA A 652 10.67 23.66 0.68
CA ALA A 652 11.43 24.70 1.37
C ALA A 652 11.42 24.47 2.88
N LYS A 653 12.57 24.69 3.54
CA LYS A 653 12.76 24.49 4.99
C LYS A 653 13.50 25.65 5.65
N VAL A 654 13.17 25.90 6.92
CA VAL A 654 13.90 26.75 7.86
C VAL A 654 14.14 25.93 9.14
N ASP A 655 15.37 25.86 9.63
CA ASP A 655 15.76 25.10 10.82
C ASP A 655 15.17 23.67 10.85
N GLN A 656 15.31 22.96 9.72
CA GLN A 656 14.77 21.61 9.46
C GLN A 656 13.24 21.47 9.39
N THR A 657 12.48 22.53 9.64
CA THR A 657 11.01 22.56 9.54
C THR A 657 10.58 22.95 8.14
N GLU A 658 9.66 22.20 7.53
CA GLU A 658 9.08 22.53 6.22
C GLU A 658 8.20 23.77 6.31
N ILE A 659 8.48 24.75 5.45
CA ILE A 659 7.73 26.02 5.37
C ILE A 659 6.88 26.12 4.10
N GLY A 660 7.00 25.15 3.19
CA GLY A 660 6.20 25.09 1.99
C GLY A 660 6.71 24.06 0.99
N ARG A 661 5.85 23.70 0.04
CA ARG A 661 6.22 22.89 -1.12
C ARG A 661 5.36 23.23 -2.35
N SER A 662 5.87 22.98 -3.54
CA SER A 662 5.15 23.20 -4.82
C SER A 662 5.67 22.25 -5.88
N SER A 663 4.88 21.91 -6.88
CA SER A 663 5.42 21.28 -8.09
C SER A 663 6.06 22.30 -9.02
N SER A 664 7.18 21.96 -9.65
CA SER A 664 7.77 22.72 -10.75
C SER A 664 6.98 22.49 -12.04
N SER A 665 7.00 23.47 -12.94
CA SER A 665 6.33 23.42 -14.24
C SER A 665 7.02 22.46 -15.21
N GLU A 666 6.41 22.26 -16.39
CA GLU A 666 7.04 21.54 -17.52
C GLU A 666 8.36 22.16 -17.99
N SER A 667 8.61 23.43 -17.64
CA SER A 667 9.87 24.13 -17.92
C SER A 667 10.82 24.20 -16.72
N GLY A 668 10.49 23.53 -15.60
CA GLY A 668 11.32 23.51 -14.39
C GLY A 668 11.20 24.72 -13.46
N ALA A 669 10.35 25.69 -13.79
CA ALA A 669 10.14 26.84 -12.90
C ALA A 669 9.26 26.42 -11.73
N PHE A 670 9.65 26.79 -10.51
CA PHE A 670 8.83 26.56 -9.33
C PHE A 670 8.62 27.85 -8.55
N SER A 671 7.51 27.87 -7.82
CA SER A 671 7.16 28.91 -6.87
C SER A 671 6.59 28.21 -5.65
N ILE A 672 7.42 28.07 -4.61
CA ILE A 672 6.94 27.53 -3.34
C ILE A 672 6.34 28.68 -2.57
N ASP A 673 5.03 28.65 -2.44
CA ASP A 673 4.33 29.52 -1.51
C ASP A 673 4.78 29.17 -0.08
N MET A 674 5.14 30.20 0.66
CA MET A 674 5.62 30.12 2.03
C MET A 674 5.14 31.34 2.81
N GLU A 675 5.07 31.21 4.12
CA GLU A 675 4.88 32.38 4.95
C GLU A 675 6.10 33.31 4.86
N LYS A 676 5.87 34.61 5.03
CA LYS A 676 6.94 35.61 5.08
C LYS A 676 7.93 35.20 6.17
N GLN A 677 9.18 35.07 5.77
CA GLN A 677 10.25 34.74 6.70
C GLN A 677 10.84 36.02 7.28
N LYS A 678 11.28 35.97 8.54
CA LYS A 678 11.92 37.13 9.17
C LYS A 678 13.24 37.44 8.47
N ALA A 679 13.57 38.71 8.32
CA ALA A 679 14.86 39.13 7.79
C ALA A 679 16.03 38.48 8.57
N GLY A 680 17.03 38.02 7.84
CA GLY A 680 18.22 37.34 8.37
C GLY A 680 18.14 35.81 8.41
N ILE A 681 16.95 35.21 8.26
CA ILE A 681 16.73 33.75 8.24
C ILE A 681 17.33 33.12 6.97
N LEU A 682 17.81 31.88 7.08
CA LEU A 682 18.31 31.08 5.94
C LEU A 682 17.26 30.03 5.54
N ILE A 683 16.82 30.06 4.29
CA ILE A 683 15.88 29.10 3.71
C ILE A 683 16.66 28.08 2.87
N GLN A 684 16.42 26.80 3.11
CA GLN A 684 16.98 25.68 2.35
C GLN A 684 15.89 25.07 1.47
N VAL A 685 16.16 24.81 0.19
CA VAL A 685 15.17 24.31 -0.77
C VAL A 685 15.70 23.11 -1.53
N TYR A 686 14.95 22.02 -1.61
CA TYR A 686 15.29 20.80 -2.38
C TYR A 686 14.08 20.32 -3.19
N ALA A 687 14.25 19.45 -4.17
CA ALA A 687 13.17 18.94 -5.03
C ALA A 687 13.08 17.42 -5.03
N VAL A 688 11.91 16.89 -5.35
CA VAL A 688 11.58 15.47 -5.41
C VAL A 688 10.86 15.19 -6.72
N ASP A 689 11.42 14.44 -7.65
CA ASP A 689 10.75 14.16 -8.94
C ASP A 689 9.52 13.22 -8.81
N GLN A 690 8.93 12.87 -9.95
CA GLN A 690 7.73 12.04 -10.01
C GLN A 690 7.95 10.60 -9.57
N ALA A 691 9.17 10.09 -9.60
CA ALA A 691 9.50 8.78 -9.07
C ALA A 691 10.05 8.81 -7.63
N GLY A 692 10.12 10.00 -7.03
CA GLY A 692 10.46 10.20 -5.64
C GLY A 692 11.94 10.49 -5.40
N ASN A 693 12.67 11.01 -6.39
CA ASN A 693 14.08 11.35 -6.30
C ASN A 693 14.42 12.71 -5.74
N VAL A 694 15.19 12.77 -4.62
CA VAL A 694 15.43 13.97 -3.82
C VAL A 694 16.76 14.66 -4.20
N SER A 695 16.73 15.95 -4.53
CA SER A 695 17.90 16.74 -4.90
C SER A 695 18.69 17.31 -3.71
N PRO A 696 19.96 17.76 -3.90
CA PRO A 696 20.67 18.57 -2.92
C PRO A 696 19.99 19.93 -2.68
N SER A 697 20.25 20.56 -1.52
CA SER A 697 19.58 21.83 -1.16
C SER A 697 20.26 23.08 -1.74
N GLY A 698 19.47 23.99 -2.33
CA GLY A 698 19.83 25.38 -2.57
C GLY A 698 19.53 26.26 -1.34
N ASN A 699 20.27 27.36 -1.15
CA ASN A 699 20.14 28.22 0.03
C ASN A 699 19.86 29.68 -0.33
N ALA A 700 18.95 30.34 0.39
CA ALA A 700 18.64 31.77 0.23
C ALA A 700 18.50 32.47 1.59
N LYS A 701 19.27 33.56 1.81
CA LYS A 701 19.19 34.38 3.03
C LYS A 701 18.18 35.51 2.83
N VAL A 702 17.24 35.63 3.77
CA VAL A 702 16.12 36.58 3.73
C VAL A 702 16.63 37.99 3.99
N GLN A 703 16.44 38.90 3.04
CA GLN A 703 16.79 40.31 3.15
C GLN A 703 15.68 41.13 3.82
N ASP A 704 16.05 42.11 4.64
CA ASP A 704 15.11 43.10 5.16
C ASP A 704 14.75 44.11 4.06
N LYS A 705 13.51 44.03 3.59
CA LYS A 705 12.88 44.99 2.69
C LYS A 705 11.53 45.44 3.23
N THR A 706 11.22 45.11 4.48
CA THR A 706 10.00 45.54 5.13
C THR A 706 10.17 46.99 5.54
N ALA A 707 9.54 47.90 4.79
CA ALA A 707 9.30 49.22 5.33
C ALA A 707 8.45 49.12 6.61
N PRO A 708 8.71 49.98 7.61
CA PRO A 708 7.87 50.02 8.78
C PRO A 708 6.43 50.31 8.35
N THR A 709 5.48 49.79 9.11
CA THR A 709 4.07 49.97 8.77
C THR A 709 3.75 51.45 8.61
N THR A 710 3.06 51.80 7.53
CA THR A 710 2.56 53.16 7.31
C THR A 710 1.90 53.66 8.59
N PRO A 711 2.29 54.83 9.09
CA PRO A 711 1.69 55.42 10.28
C PRO A 711 0.17 55.40 10.19
N VAL A 712 -0.47 54.76 11.16
CA VAL A 712 -1.92 54.70 11.28
C VAL A 712 -2.34 55.91 12.08
N VAL A 713 -2.99 56.83 11.42
CA VAL A 713 -3.44 58.10 11.99
C VAL A 713 -4.96 58.16 11.89
N GLY A 714 -5.60 58.74 12.91
CA GLY A 714 -7.06 58.91 12.92
C GLY A 714 -7.55 59.81 11.79
N GLU A 715 -8.85 59.72 11.47
CA GLU A 715 -9.46 60.69 10.56
C GLU A 715 -9.13 62.10 11.02
N ILE A 716 -8.64 62.87 10.08
CA ILE A 716 -8.31 64.25 10.32
C ILE A 716 -9.40 65.06 9.64
N THR A 717 -10.21 65.67 10.46
CA THR A 717 -11.25 66.61 10.09
C THR A 717 -10.68 68.01 10.18
N ASP A 718 -11.42 68.96 9.64
CA ASP A 718 -11.07 70.37 9.75
C ASP A 718 -11.17 70.93 11.18
N ALA A 719 -11.33 70.08 12.21
CA ALA A 719 -11.29 70.42 13.62
C ALA A 719 -10.02 69.95 14.38
N ASP A 720 -9.15 69.15 13.78
CA ASP A 720 -8.05 68.45 14.48
C ASP A 720 -6.71 69.23 14.50
N SER A 721 -5.97 69.23 15.63
CA SER A 721 -4.72 70.00 15.88
C SER A 721 -3.50 69.16 16.28
N SER A 722 -3.61 67.85 16.21
CA SER A 722 -2.54 66.91 16.52
C SER A 722 -2.84 65.62 15.79
N ILE A 723 -1.80 64.94 15.35
CA ILE A 723 -1.97 63.65 14.71
C ILE A 723 -1.42 62.62 15.68
N THR A 724 -2.36 61.96 16.33
CA THR A 724 -2.08 60.79 17.14
C THR A 724 -2.23 59.57 16.28
N GLY A 725 -1.35 58.62 16.47
CA GLY A 725 -1.37 57.42 15.67
C GLY A 725 -0.53 56.32 16.25
N GLN A 726 -0.49 55.22 15.51
CA GLN A 726 0.40 54.12 15.77
C GLN A 726 1.35 53.92 14.60
N ALA A 727 2.60 53.65 14.93
CA ALA A 727 3.61 53.28 13.95
C ALA A 727 4.55 52.27 14.62
N GLU A 728 5.57 51.80 13.91
CA GLU A 728 6.44 50.77 14.45
C GLU A 728 7.28 51.33 15.62
N PRO A 729 7.31 50.67 16.79
CA PRO A 729 8.12 51.11 17.92
C PRO A 729 9.57 51.41 17.56
N GLY A 730 10.06 52.59 17.94
CA GLY A 730 11.42 53.04 17.62
C GLY A 730 11.65 53.49 16.17
N SER A 731 10.64 53.46 15.30
CA SER A 731 10.68 54.12 13.99
C SER A 731 10.51 55.64 14.12
N LEU A 732 10.93 56.39 13.10
CA LEU A 732 10.82 57.85 13.06
C LEU A 732 9.64 58.30 12.19
N VAL A 733 8.64 58.96 12.77
CA VAL A 733 7.48 59.52 12.06
C VAL A 733 7.75 60.96 11.60
N GLU A 734 7.44 61.25 10.35
CA GLU A 734 7.55 62.57 9.72
C GLU A 734 6.21 63.01 9.13
N VAL A 735 5.75 64.21 9.45
CA VAL A 735 4.54 64.85 8.91
C VAL A 735 4.95 65.99 7.98
N LYS A 736 4.54 65.93 6.71
CA LYS A 736 4.91 66.85 5.65
C LYS A 736 3.68 67.50 5.03
N ARG A 737 3.77 68.80 4.75
CA ARG A 737 2.78 69.53 3.95
C ARG A 737 3.48 70.06 2.71
N ASN A 738 2.98 69.66 1.53
CA ASN A 738 3.61 69.99 0.24
C ASN A 738 5.11 69.65 0.23
N SER A 739 5.46 68.44 0.69
CA SER A 739 6.84 67.93 0.80
C SER A 739 7.77 68.64 1.79
N SER A 740 7.34 69.73 2.42
CA SER A 740 8.07 70.36 3.53
C SER A 740 7.70 69.69 4.84
N LEU A 741 8.70 69.26 5.61
CA LEU A 741 8.50 68.73 6.96
C LEU A 741 7.89 69.81 7.85
N ILE A 742 6.72 69.52 8.41
CA ILE A 742 6.03 70.42 9.34
C ILE A 742 6.08 69.92 10.78
N ALA A 743 6.31 68.62 10.99
CA ALA A 743 6.56 68.03 12.31
C ALA A 743 7.21 66.63 12.16
N SER A 744 7.91 66.15 13.20
CA SER A 744 8.37 64.76 13.30
C SER A 744 8.41 64.30 14.75
N GLY A 745 8.46 62.99 14.98
CA GLY A 745 8.54 62.38 16.29
C GLY A 745 8.91 60.90 16.23
N THR A 746 9.56 60.40 17.26
CA THR A 746 9.87 58.97 17.38
C THR A 746 8.68 58.24 17.98
N VAL A 747 8.44 57.02 17.52
CA VAL A 747 7.41 56.17 18.09
C VAL A 747 7.93 55.55 19.39
N GLU A 748 7.14 55.68 20.45
CA GLU A 748 7.47 55.12 21.76
C GLU A 748 7.47 53.57 21.73
N PRO A 749 8.07 52.89 22.73
CA PRO A 749 8.09 51.42 22.80
C PRO A 749 6.71 50.75 22.80
N ASP A 750 5.67 51.48 23.20
CA ASP A 750 4.27 51.02 23.17
C ASP A 750 3.59 51.22 21.80
N GLY A 751 4.33 51.71 20.79
CA GLY A 751 3.85 51.89 19.42
C GLY A 751 3.02 53.15 19.19
N VAL A 752 2.82 53.97 20.24
CA VAL A 752 2.02 55.19 20.15
C VAL A 752 2.92 56.35 19.76
N PHE A 753 2.43 57.19 18.86
CA PHE A 753 3.00 58.50 18.60
C PHE A 753 1.95 59.59 18.68
N SER A 754 2.36 60.76 19.13
CA SER A 754 1.56 61.98 19.10
C SER A 754 2.42 63.10 18.55
N VAL A 755 2.16 63.47 17.30
CA VAL A 755 2.90 64.53 16.61
C VAL A 755 1.99 65.76 16.52
N ALA A 756 2.33 66.80 17.26
CA ALA A 756 1.59 68.06 17.23
C ALA A 756 1.88 68.82 15.93
N PHE A 757 0.83 69.36 15.29
CA PHE A 757 0.95 70.17 14.07
C PHE A 757 -0.13 71.28 14.05
N PRO A 758 0.06 72.41 13.35
CA PRO A 758 -0.96 73.48 13.29
C PRO A 758 -2.27 73.02 12.62
N ILE A 759 -3.47 73.46 13.06
CA ILE A 759 -4.77 73.11 12.42
C ILE A 759 -4.74 73.38 10.91
N GLN A 760 -5.37 72.51 10.12
CA GLN A 760 -5.44 72.60 8.66
C GLN A 760 -6.90 72.69 8.16
N ALA A 761 -7.14 73.36 7.04
CA ALA A 761 -8.49 73.54 6.48
C ALA A 761 -8.98 72.28 5.74
N SER A 762 -10.30 72.05 5.67
CA SER A 762 -10.89 70.96 4.88
C SER A 762 -10.38 70.98 3.42
N GLY A 763 -9.93 69.82 2.94
CA GLY A 763 -9.27 69.63 1.66
C GLY A 763 -7.73 69.73 1.71
N THR A 764 -7.13 70.14 2.84
CA THR A 764 -5.65 70.20 2.98
C THR A 764 -5.07 68.81 3.06
N LYS A 765 -3.92 68.58 2.44
CA LYS A 765 -3.24 67.28 2.41
C LYS A 765 -2.00 67.29 3.29
N LEU A 766 -1.89 66.31 4.17
CA LEU A 766 -0.73 66.05 5.03
C LEU A 766 -0.17 64.67 4.71
N ASP A 767 1.12 64.59 4.36
CA ASP A 767 1.82 63.34 4.08
C ASP A 767 2.57 62.87 5.33
N ILE A 768 2.30 61.68 5.85
CA ILE A 768 2.95 61.14 7.04
C ILE A 768 3.69 59.83 6.72
N THR A 769 4.95 59.71 7.10
CA THR A 769 5.79 58.51 6.86
C THR A 769 6.48 58.06 8.14
N ALA A 770 6.76 56.77 8.30
CA ALA A 770 7.67 56.20 9.30
C ALA A 770 8.94 55.65 8.63
N ALA A 771 10.09 55.66 9.30
CA ALA A 771 11.32 55.04 8.79
C ALA A 771 11.98 54.15 9.86
N ASP A 772 12.44 52.96 9.46
CA ASP A 772 13.07 51.97 10.34
C ASP A 772 14.61 52.13 10.41
N LYS A 773 15.27 51.18 11.08
CA LYS A 773 16.75 51.16 11.19
C LYS A 773 17.48 50.65 9.95
N ALA A 774 16.84 49.83 9.12
CA ALA A 774 17.39 49.32 7.86
C ALA A 774 17.34 50.38 6.73
N GLY A 775 16.67 51.52 7.01
CA GLY A 775 16.51 52.64 6.08
C GLY A 775 15.31 52.48 5.15
N ASN A 776 14.45 51.49 5.40
CA ASN A 776 13.21 51.37 4.67
C ASN A 776 12.23 52.44 5.19
N VAL A 777 11.58 53.14 4.25
CA VAL A 777 10.62 54.20 4.56
C VAL A 777 9.23 53.67 4.24
N SER A 778 8.31 53.84 5.18
CA SER A 778 6.91 53.48 5.00
C SER A 778 6.34 54.21 3.79
N GLU A 779 5.32 53.62 3.20
CA GLU A 779 4.45 54.40 2.32
C GLU A 779 3.89 55.60 3.09
N LYS A 780 3.76 56.73 2.39
CA LYS A 780 3.24 57.95 2.99
C LYS A 780 1.72 57.85 3.11
N VAL A 781 1.17 58.15 4.29
CA VAL A 781 -0.28 58.38 4.44
C VAL A 781 -0.56 59.84 4.13
N THR A 782 -1.27 60.10 3.03
CA THR A 782 -1.77 61.44 2.74
C THR A 782 -3.15 61.61 3.36
N MET A 783 -3.21 62.30 4.48
CA MET A 783 -4.47 62.70 5.11
C MET A 783 -5.00 63.96 4.43
N VAL A 784 -6.12 63.81 3.73
CA VAL A 784 -6.94 64.95 3.35
C VAL A 784 -7.76 65.28 4.58
N VAL A 785 -7.67 66.53 5.00
CA VAL A 785 -8.53 67.05 6.05
C VAL A 785 -9.97 66.97 5.55
N ASN A 786 -10.74 66.03 6.12
CA ASN A 786 -11.95 65.49 5.51
C ASN A 786 -13.23 66.13 6.02
N LYS A 787 -14.27 65.83 5.23
CA LYS A 787 -15.69 65.90 5.58
C LYS A 787 -16.22 64.44 5.52
N LEU A 788 -17.17 64.00 6.36
CA LEU A 788 -17.47 62.58 6.77
C LEU A 788 -18.55 61.77 5.91
N ASN A 789 -18.48 60.40 5.69
CA ASN A 789 -19.25 59.50 4.70
C ASN A 789 -19.79 58.04 5.14
N ALA A 790 -20.36 57.17 4.23
CA ALA A 790 -21.22 55.90 4.36
C ALA A 790 -20.60 54.42 4.29
N PRO A 791 -21.30 53.27 4.65
CA PRO A 791 -20.72 51.90 4.88
C PRO A 791 -20.81 50.82 3.75
N LYS A 792 -20.13 49.65 3.92
CA LYS A 792 -19.92 48.53 2.95
C LYS A 792 -20.95 47.37 2.92
N GLN A 793 -21.01 46.63 1.79
CA GLN A 793 -21.92 45.50 1.53
C GLN A 793 -21.70 44.24 2.42
N PRO A 794 -22.76 43.60 2.95
CA PRO A 794 -22.68 42.36 3.74
C PRO A 794 -22.43 41.07 2.94
N THR A 795 -22.09 39.98 3.63
CA THR A 795 -21.96 38.60 3.12
C THR A 795 -22.66 37.60 4.05
N VAL A 796 -23.18 36.48 3.55
CA VAL A 796 -23.89 35.46 4.36
C VAL A 796 -23.48 34.03 3.99
N THR A 797 -23.65 33.09 4.93
CA THR A 797 -23.49 31.64 4.69
C THR A 797 -24.69 31.05 3.95
N LEU A 798 -24.50 29.90 3.27
CA LEU A 798 -25.53 29.21 2.48
C LEU A 798 -26.85 29.07 3.27
N VAL A 799 -27.94 29.50 2.66
CA VAL A 799 -29.29 29.44 3.24
C VAL A 799 -30.01 28.27 2.60
N THR A 800 -30.44 27.29 3.38
CA THR A 800 -31.38 26.27 2.91
C THR A 800 -32.80 26.69 3.27
N ASP A 801 -33.78 25.97 2.73
CA ASP A 801 -35.19 26.25 2.97
C ASP A 801 -35.62 25.96 4.41
N HIS A 802 -34.72 25.61 5.33
CA HIS A 802 -35.01 25.30 6.73
C HIS A 802 -34.39 26.27 7.74
N GLU A 803 -33.48 27.14 7.31
CA GLU A 803 -32.84 28.12 8.18
C GLU A 803 -33.84 29.18 8.61
N LYS A 804 -33.80 29.49 9.92
CA LYS A 804 -34.55 30.59 10.54
C LYS A 804 -33.62 31.72 10.98
N VAL A 805 -32.34 31.62 10.64
CA VAL A 805 -31.31 32.56 11.04
C VAL A 805 -30.36 32.73 9.87
N LEU A 806 -30.03 33.98 9.52
CA LEU A 806 -28.96 34.34 8.61
C LEU A 806 -27.74 34.69 9.43
N ILE A 807 -26.61 34.06 9.11
CA ILE A 807 -25.33 34.32 9.76
C ILE A 807 -24.37 34.80 8.67
N GLY A 808 -23.69 35.90 8.96
CA GLY A 808 -22.87 36.58 7.98
C GLY A 808 -21.92 37.60 8.58
N VAL A 809 -21.30 38.37 7.69
CA VAL A 809 -20.36 39.44 8.04
C VAL A 809 -20.75 40.72 7.30
N ALA A 810 -20.72 41.85 8.00
CA ALA A 810 -20.90 43.20 7.48
C ALA A 810 -19.84 44.12 8.11
N GLU A 811 -19.84 45.41 7.76
CA GLU A 811 -18.98 46.38 8.44
C GLU A 811 -19.31 46.44 9.95
N PRO A 812 -18.31 46.51 10.86
CA PRO A 812 -18.56 46.48 12.30
C PRO A 812 -19.54 47.54 12.79
N GLU A 813 -20.34 47.17 13.78
CA GLU A 813 -21.30 48.07 14.45
C GLU A 813 -22.32 48.75 13.51
N THR A 814 -22.62 48.11 12.38
CA THR A 814 -23.66 48.54 11.43
C THR A 814 -24.94 47.73 11.62
N THR A 815 -26.07 48.31 11.22
CA THR A 815 -27.37 47.64 11.22
C THR A 815 -27.58 46.89 9.90
N VAL A 816 -27.72 45.57 9.95
CA VAL A 816 -27.92 44.68 8.79
C VAL A 816 -29.40 44.33 8.64
N ILE A 817 -29.90 44.39 7.40
CA ILE A 817 -31.31 44.16 7.03
C ILE A 817 -31.37 43.14 5.90
N ALA A 818 -32.24 42.12 6.04
CA ALA A 818 -32.51 41.11 5.02
C ALA A 818 -33.94 41.25 4.47
N LYS A 819 -34.09 41.11 3.15
CA LYS A 819 -35.35 41.24 2.41
C LYS A 819 -35.56 40.06 1.46
N VAL A 820 -36.83 39.73 1.20
CA VAL A 820 -37.24 38.83 0.10
C VAL A 820 -38.36 39.52 -0.65
N SER A 821 -38.22 39.63 -1.98
CA SER A 821 -39.15 40.36 -2.85
C SER A 821 -39.45 41.80 -2.35
N GLY A 822 -38.43 42.48 -1.83
CA GLY A 822 -38.53 43.86 -1.31
C GLY A 822 -39.10 44.01 0.10
N LYS A 823 -39.64 42.94 0.72
CA LYS A 823 -40.15 42.96 2.10
C LYS A 823 -39.07 42.56 3.09
N GLU A 824 -38.89 43.34 4.16
CA GLU A 824 -38.00 42.99 5.27
C GLU A 824 -38.44 41.68 5.94
N ILE A 825 -37.51 40.73 6.00
CA ILE A 825 -37.69 39.43 6.64
C ILE A 825 -36.84 39.29 7.91
N GLY A 826 -35.84 40.15 8.12
CA GLY A 826 -35.10 40.19 9.38
C GLY A 826 -34.14 41.38 9.46
N LYS A 827 -33.81 41.76 10.69
CA LYS A 827 -32.90 42.86 11.01
C LYS A 827 -32.08 42.57 12.26
N GLY A 828 -30.83 43.00 12.29
CA GLY A 828 -29.91 42.85 13.42
C GLY A 828 -28.66 43.71 13.25
N ASN A 829 -27.76 43.70 14.23
CA ASN A 829 -26.51 44.46 14.15
C ASN A 829 -25.32 43.52 13.95
N SER A 830 -24.29 44.02 13.26
CA SER A 830 -22.97 43.41 13.31
C SER A 830 -22.24 43.77 14.60
N ASP A 831 -21.48 42.84 15.14
CA ASP A 831 -20.63 43.07 16.31
C ASP A 831 -19.37 43.88 15.95
N GLY A 832 -18.50 44.13 16.94
CA GLY A 832 -17.24 44.86 16.73
C GLY A 832 -16.25 44.16 15.78
N ASN A 833 -16.52 42.91 15.39
CA ASN A 833 -15.77 42.14 14.39
C ASN A 833 -16.53 42.01 13.08
N GLY A 834 -17.67 42.70 12.92
CA GLY A 834 -18.49 42.65 11.72
C GLY A 834 -19.43 41.45 11.62
N LYS A 835 -19.43 40.51 12.58
CA LYS A 835 -20.29 39.31 12.49
C LYS A 835 -21.71 39.65 12.88
N PHE A 836 -22.69 39.14 12.13
CA PHE A 836 -24.11 39.28 12.46
C PHE A 836 -24.84 37.94 12.47
N SER A 837 -25.92 37.89 13.23
CA SER A 837 -26.88 36.79 13.27
C SER A 837 -28.28 37.39 13.32
N ILE A 838 -29.08 37.16 12.29
CA ILE A 838 -30.41 37.76 12.12
C ILE A 838 -31.44 36.67 12.05
N SER A 839 -32.45 36.72 12.92
CA SER A 839 -33.61 35.83 12.81
C SER A 839 -34.46 36.20 11.59
N ILE A 840 -34.77 35.21 10.76
CA ILE A 840 -35.63 35.33 9.59
C ILE A 840 -36.75 34.26 9.61
N PRO A 841 -37.93 34.53 9.02
CA PRO A 841 -38.89 33.48 8.73
C PRO A 841 -38.30 32.50 7.71
N LYS A 842 -38.78 31.25 7.77
CA LYS A 842 -38.42 30.19 6.83
C LYS A 842 -38.70 30.66 5.39
N GLN A 843 -37.71 30.51 4.50
CA GLN A 843 -37.84 30.85 3.09
C GLN A 843 -38.05 29.60 2.24
N ASN A 844 -38.78 29.75 1.13
CA ASN A 844 -38.92 28.67 0.16
C ASN A 844 -37.62 28.50 -0.63
N SER A 845 -37.27 27.27 -0.99
CA SER A 845 -36.17 27.02 -1.92
C SER A 845 -36.38 27.76 -3.24
N GLY A 846 -35.30 28.27 -3.83
CA GLY A 846 -35.33 29.16 -4.99
C GLY A 846 -35.64 30.63 -4.66
N ALA A 847 -36.03 30.96 -3.42
CA ALA A 847 -36.16 32.36 -3.01
C ALA A 847 -34.80 33.05 -3.04
N ILE A 848 -34.78 34.31 -3.47
CA ILE A 848 -33.60 35.17 -3.45
C ILE A 848 -33.72 36.08 -2.23
N VAL A 849 -32.80 35.92 -1.28
CA VAL A 849 -32.68 36.77 -0.09
C VAL A 849 -31.69 37.88 -0.40
N GLU A 850 -32.11 39.14 -0.24
CA GLU A 850 -31.31 40.35 -0.41
C GLU A 850 -30.87 40.91 0.95
N ILE A 851 -29.58 41.23 1.17
CA ILE A 851 -29.04 41.67 2.47
C ILE A 851 -28.17 42.93 2.33
N PHE A 852 -28.38 43.98 3.14
CA PHE A 852 -27.58 45.24 3.14
C PHE A 852 -27.38 45.81 4.57
N ALA A 853 -26.46 46.78 4.76
CA ALA A 853 -26.09 47.38 6.06
C ALA A 853 -26.24 48.91 6.13
N ILE A 854 -26.35 49.47 7.34
CA ILE A 854 -26.52 50.92 7.63
C ILE A 854 -25.61 51.36 8.80
N ASP A 855 -24.92 52.49 8.68
CA ASP A 855 -23.98 53.03 9.70
C ASP A 855 -24.68 53.84 10.82
N LYS A 856 -23.91 54.23 11.85
CA LYS A 856 -24.39 55.03 12.99
C LYS A 856 -24.84 56.45 12.61
N THR A 857 -24.40 56.96 11.47
CA THR A 857 -24.76 58.28 10.94
C THR A 857 -25.95 58.22 9.97
N GLY A 858 -26.47 57.03 9.68
CA GLY A 858 -27.68 56.77 8.89
C GLY A 858 -27.45 56.45 7.41
N ASN A 859 -26.21 56.25 6.95
CA ASN A 859 -25.96 55.94 5.54
C ASN A 859 -26.01 54.42 5.26
N ALA A 860 -26.49 54.01 4.07
CA ALA A 860 -26.71 52.59 3.70
C ALA A 860 -25.76 52.05 2.61
N SER A 861 -25.47 50.74 2.66
CA SER A 861 -24.63 50.01 1.70
C SER A 861 -25.37 49.48 0.46
N SER A 862 -24.64 48.86 -0.49
CA SER A 862 -25.22 47.97 -1.52
C SER A 862 -25.65 46.60 -0.95
N SER A 863 -26.44 45.84 -1.72
CA SER A 863 -27.08 44.59 -1.28
C SER A 863 -26.46 43.30 -1.85
N GLU A 864 -26.36 42.26 -1.01
CA GLU A 864 -25.97 40.87 -1.35
C GLU A 864 -27.17 39.98 -1.65
N THR A 865 -27.07 39.01 -2.56
CA THR A 865 -28.18 38.11 -2.90
C THR A 865 -27.83 36.62 -2.79
N VAL A 866 -28.64 35.86 -2.06
CA VAL A 866 -28.46 34.40 -1.89
C VAL A 866 -29.71 33.64 -2.29
N THR A 867 -29.52 32.59 -3.09
CA THR A 867 -30.59 31.65 -3.46
C THR A 867 -30.71 30.56 -2.41
N VAL A 868 -31.93 30.38 -1.89
CA VAL A 868 -32.23 29.37 -0.88
C VAL A 868 -32.23 27.97 -1.51
N THR A 869 -31.48 27.01 -0.96
CA THR A 869 -31.39 25.62 -1.48
C THR A 869 -32.14 24.60 -0.61
N LYS A 870 -32.25 23.35 -1.03
CA LYS A 870 -32.89 22.30 -0.20
C LYS A 870 -31.96 21.75 0.88
N LYS A 871 -32.52 21.46 2.06
CA LYS A 871 -31.78 20.79 3.14
C LYS A 871 -31.47 19.33 2.78
N LEU A 872 -30.18 18.99 2.69
CA LEU A 872 -29.67 17.62 2.54
C LEU A 872 -29.63 16.91 3.90
N GLN A 873 -30.30 15.77 4.01
CA GLN A 873 -30.26 14.86 5.16
C GLN A 873 -29.40 13.64 4.81
N LYS A 874 -28.58 13.14 5.74
CA LYS A 874 -27.62 12.05 5.47
C LYS A 874 -27.81 10.89 6.43
N ALA A 875 -28.19 9.72 5.91
CA ALA A 875 -28.18 8.45 6.63
C ALA A 875 -26.98 7.65 6.15
N ILE A 876 -25.81 7.93 6.71
CA ILE A 876 -24.55 7.29 6.33
C ILE A 876 -23.98 6.60 7.57
N GLY A 877 -23.75 5.30 7.48
CA GLY A 877 -22.97 4.55 8.46
C GLY A 877 -21.67 4.04 7.84
N GLU A 878 -20.72 3.64 8.70
CA GLU A 878 -19.48 2.99 8.27
C GLU A 878 -19.75 1.64 7.57
N THR A 879 -20.88 1.01 7.91
CA THR A 879 -21.32 -0.28 7.36
C THR A 879 -22.77 -0.19 6.84
N ARG A 880 -23.19 -1.20 6.09
CA ARG A 880 -24.60 -1.34 5.66
C ARG A 880 -25.56 -1.47 6.84
N TYR A 881 -25.11 -2.08 7.94
CA TYR A 881 -25.91 -2.28 9.15
C TYR A 881 -26.15 -0.94 9.85
N THR A 882 -25.08 -0.15 10.07
CA THR A 882 -25.19 1.20 10.66
C THR A 882 -25.92 2.18 9.73
N THR A 883 -25.78 2.02 8.41
CA THR A 883 -26.60 2.78 7.44
C THR A 883 -28.09 2.46 7.62
N ALA A 884 -28.47 1.19 7.71
CA ALA A 884 -29.86 0.79 7.93
C ALA A 884 -30.40 1.28 9.28
N THR A 885 -29.59 1.29 10.35
CA THR A 885 -30.00 1.88 11.64
C THR A 885 -30.20 3.39 11.54
N ASN A 886 -29.37 4.10 10.79
CA ASN A 886 -29.51 5.55 10.57
C ASN A 886 -30.77 5.88 9.77
N VAL A 887 -31.11 5.06 8.76
CA VAL A 887 -32.40 5.16 8.05
C VAL A 887 -33.58 4.93 9.00
N SER A 888 -33.48 3.95 9.89
CA SER A 888 -34.49 3.69 10.91
C SER A 888 -34.68 4.88 11.86
N GLN A 889 -33.59 5.50 12.32
CA GLN A 889 -33.65 6.67 13.20
C GLN A 889 -34.29 7.90 12.53
N MET A 890 -34.15 8.05 11.21
CA MET A 890 -34.82 9.11 10.47
C MET A 890 -36.34 8.92 10.36
N GLY A 891 -36.80 7.68 10.21
CA GLY A 891 -38.21 7.39 9.96
C GLY A 891 -39.03 7.03 11.19
N TRP A 892 -38.41 6.59 12.28
CA TRP A 892 -39.11 5.97 13.40
C TRP A 892 -38.49 6.33 14.76
N GLU A 893 -39.26 7.03 15.59
CA GLU A 893 -38.96 7.13 17.02
C GLU A 893 -39.25 5.79 17.73
N ARG A 894 -40.31 5.10 17.29
CA ARG A 894 -40.77 3.80 17.78
C ARG A 894 -41.32 2.97 16.63
N ALA A 895 -41.11 1.66 16.67
CA ALA A 895 -41.75 0.69 15.79
C ALA A 895 -42.05 -0.59 16.57
N ASP A 896 -43.29 -1.09 16.51
CA ASP A 896 -43.68 -2.32 17.21
C ASP A 896 -43.15 -3.59 16.52
N THR A 897 -42.92 -3.50 15.20
CA THR A 897 -42.37 -4.57 14.37
C THR A 897 -41.09 -4.11 13.67
N VAL A 898 -40.13 -5.01 13.47
CA VAL A 898 -38.96 -4.84 12.60
C VAL A 898 -38.89 -5.99 11.61
N LEU A 899 -38.62 -5.69 10.34
CA LEU A 899 -38.26 -6.71 9.36
C LEU A 899 -36.74 -6.85 9.34
N LEU A 900 -36.25 -8.08 9.47
CA LEU A 900 -34.83 -8.37 9.52
C LEU A 900 -34.43 -9.18 8.28
N VAL A 901 -33.56 -8.60 7.46
CA VAL A 901 -33.07 -9.17 6.20
C VAL A 901 -31.57 -9.45 6.31
N ASN A 902 -31.07 -10.49 5.64
CA ASN A 902 -29.62 -10.70 5.56
C ASN A 902 -28.96 -9.59 4.71
N GLY A 903 -28.05 -8.82 5.31
CA GLY A 903 -27.37 -7.70 4.65
C GLY A 903 -26.42 -8.10 3.53
N ARG A 904 -25.98 -9.36 3.45
CA ARG A 904 -25.11 -9.91 2.39
C ARG A 904 -25.88 -10.72 1.34
N ALA A 905 -27.09 -11.19 1.67
CA ALA A 905 -27.96 -11.95 0.79
C ALA A 905 -29.33 -11.27 0.68
N ILE A 906 -29.34 -10.06 0.12
CA ILE A 906 -30.49 -9.14 0.12
C ILE A 906 -31.66 -9.59 -0.76
N VAL A 907 -31.48 -10.64 -1.55
CA VAL A 907 -32.42 -11.07 -2.58
C VAL A 907 -33.78 -11.44 -1.99
N ASP A 908 -33.79 -12.10 -0.84
CA ASP A 908 -35.02 -12.45 -0.13
C ASP A 908 -35.76 -11.19 0.38
N GLY A 909 -35.02 -10.10 0.61
CA GLY A 909 -35.56 -8.82 1.07
C GLY A 909 -36.08 -7.89 -0.03
N LEU A 910 -35.82 -8.15 -1.31
CA LEU A 910 -36.17 -7.22 -2.41
C LEU A 910 -37.65 -6.85 -2.44
N THR A 911 -38.51 -7.76 -1.98
CA THR A 911 -39.96 -7.63 -1.96
C THR A 911 -40.54 -7.32 -0.58
N ALA A 912 -39.68 -7.05 0.42
CA ALA A 912 -40.09 -6.83 1.81
C ALA A 912 -40.65 -5.42 2.07
N THR A 913 -40.29 -4.42 1.26
CA THR A 913 -40.70 -3.02 1.46
C THR A 913 -42.22 -2.82 1.60
N PRO A 914 -43.08 -3.44 0.76
CA PRO A 914 -44.53 -3.38 0.95
C PRO A 914 -45.04 -3.86 2.30
N LEU A 915 -44.54 -5.00 2.78
CA LEU A 915 -44.93 -5.54 4.07
C LEU A 915 -44.40 -4.67 5.23
N ALA A 916 -43.16 -4.18 5.11
CA ALA A 916 -42.57 -3.24 6.06
C ALA A 916 -43.42 -1.96 6.16
N ALA A 917 -43.82 -1.38 5.03
CA ALA A 917 -44.65 -0.19 4.97
C ALA A 917 -46.07 -0.42 5.53
N ALA A 918 -46.67 -1.59 5.25
CA ALA A 918 -47.98 -1.95 5.80
C ALA A 918 -47.96 -2.07 7.33
N LYS A 919 -46.88 -2.62 7.90
CA LYS A 919 -46.65 -2.71 9.35
C LYS A 919 -46.04 -1.45 9.97
N ASN A 920 -45.76 -0.39 9.19
CA ASN A 920 -45.04 0.81 9.61
C ASN A 920 -43.72 0.47 10.33
N ALA A 921 -42.97 -0.47 9.77
CA ALA A 921 -41.73 -1.03 10.30
C ALA A 921 -40.51 -0.63 9.45
N PRO A 922 -39.32 -0.42 10.05
CA PRO A 922 -38.08 -0.34 9.31
C PRO A 922 -37.61 -1.74 8.86
N ILE A 923 -36.78 -1.77 7.81
CA ILE A 923 -35.96 -2.94 7.46
C ILE A 923 -34.58 -2.74 8.06
N LEU A 924 -34.21 -3.64 8.99
CA LEU A 924 -32.86 -3.73 9.54
C LEU A 924 -32.14 -4.95 8.97
N LEU A 925 -30.83 -5.02 9.22
CA LEU A 925 -29.96 -6.01 8.59
C LEU A 925 -29.30 -6.93 9.62
N THR A 926 -29.21 -8.21 9.26
CA THR A 926 -28.51 -9.26 10.01
C THR A 926 -27.44 -9.94 9.15
N THR A 927 -26.57 -10.74 9.77
CA THR A 927 -25.79 -11.75 9.05
C THR A 927 -26.53 -13.08 9.03
N THR A 928 -25.96 -14.09 8.38
CA THR A 928 -26.53 -15.44 8.34
C THR A 928 -26.69 -16.04 9.73
N ASP A 929 -25.67 -15.89 10.60
CA ASP A 929 -25.59 -16.61 11.87
C ASP A 929 -25.64 -15.73 13.11
N SER A 930 -25.59 -14.40 12.95
CA SER A 930 -25.59 -13.46 14.05
C SER A 930 -26.28 -12.14 13.70
N VAL A 931 -26.91 -11.54 14.70
CA VAL A 931 -27.45 -10.18 14.61
C VAL A 931 -26.34 -9.21 15.08
N PRO A 932 -25.91 -8.25 14.23
CA PRO A 932 -24.92 -7.25 14.61
C PRO A 932 -25.35 -6.43 15.84
N ILE A 933 -24.37 -5.92 16.58
CA ILE A 933 -24.62 -5.20 17.83
C ILE A 933 -25.42 -3.91 17.60
N GLU A 934 -25.13 -3.20 16.53
CA GLU A 934 -25.84 -2.00 16.09
C GLU A 934 -27.31 -2.31 15.76
N THR A 935 -27.58 -3.45 15.14
CA THR A 935 -28.94 -3.90 14.84
C THR A 935 -29.69 -4.24 16.12
N PHE A 936 -29.05 -4.93 17.08
CA PHE A 936 -29.66 -5.18 18.39
C PHE A 936 -29.97 -3.89 19.13
N ALA A 937 -29.04 -2.93 19.13
CA ALA A 937 -29.22 -1.64 19.78
C ALA A 937 -30.39 -0.87 19.16
N GLU A 938 -30.52 -0.89 17.84
CA GLU A 938 -31.60 -0.20 17.14
C GLU A 938 -32.97 -0.87 17.36
N ILE A 939 -33.04 -2.21 17.35
CA ILE A 939 -34.27 -2.95 17.72
C ILE A 939 -34.73 -2.55 19.12
N ALA A 940 -33.79 -2.47 20.08
CA ALA A 940 -34.09 -2.06 21.44
C ALA A 940 -34.53 -0.58 21.51
N ARG A 941 -33.86 0.32 20.79
CA ARG A 941 -34.22 1.75 20.71
C ARG A 941 -35.64 1.96 20.19
N LEU A 942 -36.02 1.21 19.15
CA LEU A 942 -37.36 1.22 18.57
C LEU A 942 -38.45 0.67 19.49
N LYS A 943 -38.06 -0.04 20.57
CA LYS A 943 -38.96 -0.78 21.46
C LYS A 943 -39.81 -1.81 20.71
N ALA A 944 -39.21 -2.45 19.70
CA ALA A 944 -39.89 -3.46 18.91
C ALA A 944 -40.17 -4.71 19.74
N LYS A 945 -41.31 -5.35 19.46
CA LYS A 945 -41.76 -6.58 20.13
C LYS A 945 -41.76 -7.75 19.16
N GLU A 946 -42.12 -7.50 17.91
CA GLU A 946 -42.18 -8.48 16.84
C GLU A 946 -40.98 -8.29 15.89
N ILE A 947 -40.26 -9.37 15.59
CA ILE A 947 -39.20 -9.39 14.58
C ILE A 947 -39.58 -10.40 13.51
N ILE A 948 -39.69 -9.95 12.27
CA ILE A 948 -40.01 -10.79 11.12
C ILE A 948 -38.74 -11.05 10.33
N LEU A 949 -38.25 -12.28 10.37
CA LEU A 949 -37.10 -12.72 9.58
C LEU A 949 -37.55 -12.94 8.13
N ILE A 950 -36.89 -12.26 7.19
CA ILE A 950 -37.15 -12.42 5.76
C ILE A 950 -36.06 -13.28 5.14
N GLY A 951 -36.42 -14.50 4.76
CA GLY A 951 -35.54 -15.50 4.19
C GLY A 951 -35.56 -16.84 4.92
N GLY A 952 -35.21 -17.90 4.17
CA GLY A 952 -35.13 -19.26 4.70
C GLY A 952 -33.97 -19.43 5.70
N THR A 953 -33.89 -20.60 6.34
CA THR A 953 -32.84 -20.90 7.34
C THR A 953 -31.43 -20.96 6.76
N GLY A 954 -31.28 -21.17 5.44
CA GLY A 954 -29.98 -21.06 4.75
C GLY A 954 -29.50 -19.62 4.56
N VAL A 955 -30.41 -18.63 4.67
CA VAL A 955 -30.10 -17.21 4.51
C VAL A 955 -30.06 -16.49 5.86
N ILE A 956 -30.95 -16.85 6.79
CA ILE A 956 -30.90 -16.40 8.18
C ILE A 956 -31.09 -17.64 9.05
N SER A 957 -30.04 -18.13 9.69
CA SER A 957 -30.07 -19.41 10.40
C SER A 957 -30.92 -19.36 11.67
N THR A 958 -31.16 -20.54 12.24
CA THR A 958 -31.89 -20.68 13.50
C THR A 958 -31.13 -20.08 14.68
N LYS A 959 -29.82 -19.80 14.55
CA LYS A 959 -29.03 -19.11 15.58
C LYS A 959 -29.52 -17.67 15.79
N VAL A 960 -29.80 -16.94 14.71
CA VAL A 960 -30.37 -15.59 14.76
C VAL A 960 -31.73 -15.60 15.45
N GLU A 961 -32.59 -16.54 15.06
CA GLU A 961 -33.92 -16.72 15.64
C GLU A 961 -33.87 -17.04 17.14
N THR A 962 -32.96 -17.95 17.52
CA THR A 962 -32.72 -18.30 18.93
C THR A 962 -32.20 -17.11 19.73
N ALA A 963 -31.25 -16.35 19.19
CA ALA A 963 -30.68 -15.19 19.85
C ALA A 963 -31.71 -14.07 20.10
N LEU A 964 -32.59 -13.82 19.13
CA LEU A 964 -33.68 -12.84 19.27
C LEU A 964 -34.74 -13.32 20.27
N THR A 965 -35.13 -14.59 20.20
CA THR A 965 -36.11 -15.18 21.14
C THR A 965 -35.58 -15.17 22.57
N ALA A 966 -34.29 -15.47 22.78
CA ALA A 966 -33.64 -15.42 24.09
C ALA A 966 -33.60 -14.00 24.69
N LYS A 967 -33.71 -12.96 23.85
CA LYS A 967 -33.84 -11.56 24.28
C LYS A 967 -35.31 -11.14 24.50
N GLY A 968 -36.26 -12.06 24.39
CA GLY A 968 -37.68 -11.85 24.68
C GLY A 968 -38.51 -11.29 23.52
N TYR A 969 -37.97 -11.27 22.29
CA TYR A 969 -38.72 -10.84 21.11
C TYR A 969 -39.63 -11.95 20.57
N GLN A 970 -40.78 -11.58 20.02
CA GLN A 970 -41.63 -12.48 19.24
C GLN A 970 -41.06 -12.59 17.83
N VAL A 971 -40.50 -13.73 17.48
CA VAL A 971 -39.84 -13.94 16.19
C VAL A 971 -40.74 -14.76 15.27
N SER A 972 -40.99 -14.26 14.06
CA SER A 972 -41.65 -15.01 12.99
C SER A 972 -40.77 -15.01 11.75
N ARG A 973 -40.99 -15.97 10.83
CA ARG A 973 -40.16 -16.12 9.63
C ARG A 973 -41.02 -16.23 8.39
N ILE A 974 -40.64 -15.48 7.36
CA ILE A 974 -41.21 -15.54 6.01
C ILE A 974 -40.07 -15.86 5.06
N GLY A 975 -39.96 -17.12 4.63
CA GLY A 975 -38.90 -17.57 3.75
C GLY A 975 -39.29 -18.86 3.03
N GLY A 976 -39.27 -18.82 1.70
CA GLY A 976 -39.52 -19.98 0.86
C GLY A 976 -38.24 -20.71 0.45
N LEU A 977 -38.38 -21.79 -0.33
CA LEU A 977 -37.24 -22.50 -0.91
C LEU A 977 -36.48 -21.68 -1.96
N THR A 978 -37.15 -20.70 -2.56
CA THR A 978 -36.63 -19.83 -3.62
C THR A 978 -37.04 -18.38 -3.39
N ARG A 979 -36.33 -17.43 -4.00
CA ARG A 979 -36.66 -15.99 -3.96
C ARG A 979 -38.09 -15.71 -4.45
N HIS A 980 -38.56 -16.48 -5.44
CA HIS A 980 -39.92 -16.38 -5.96
C HIS A 980 -40.94 -16.87 -4.94
N ASN A 981 -40.69 -18.01 -4.27
CA ASN A 981 -41.57 -18.47 -3.19
C ASN A 981 -41.56 -17.49 -2.02
N THR A 982 -40.40 -16.94 -1.63
CA THR A 982 -40.33 -15.89 -0.60
C THR A 982 -41.18 -14.68 -0.98
N SER A 983 -41.12 -14.22 -2.24
CA SER A 983 -41.97 -13.11 -2.71
C SER A 983 -43.47 -13.40 -2.62
N LEU A 984 -43.89 -14.63 -2.95
CA LEU A 984 -45.28 -15.07 -2.81
C LEU A 984 -45.72 -15.14 -1.35
N LEU A 985 -44.85 -15.63 -0.45
CA LEU A 985 -45.16 -15.69 0.98
C LEU A 985 -45.27 -14.30 1.60
N ILE A 986 -44.42 -13.35 1.21
CA ILE A 986 -44.54 -11.94 1.61
C ILE A 986 -45.86 -11.35 1.09
N ALA A 987 -46.24 -11.65 -0.15
CA ALA A 987 -47.50 -11.18 -0.72
C ALA A 987 -48.73 -11.72 0.03
N ARG A 988 -48.74 -13.02 0.37
CA ARG A 988 -49.80 -13.62 1.19
C ARG A 988 -49.87 -13.05 2.61
N GLU A 989 -48.72 -12.72 3.20
CA GLU A 989 -48.71 -12.09 4.52
C GLU A 989 -49.22 -10.64 4.46
N LEU A 990 -48.88 -9.91 3.40
CA LEU A 990 -49.41 -8.58 3.15
C LEU A 990 -50.93 -8.61 2.92
N ASP A 991 -51.43 -9.60 2.18
CA ASP A 991 -52.85 -9.78 1.85
C ASP A 991 -53.74 -9.95 3.09
N LYS A 992 -53.21 -10.57 4.16
CA LYS A 992 -53.89 -10.64 5.47
C LYS A 992 -54.13 -9.26 6.09
N LEU A 993 -53.34 -8.25 5.72
CA LEU A 993 -53.45 -6.90 6.23
C LEU A 993 -54.25 -6.00 5.29
N ILE A 994 -54.05 -6.17 3.99
CA ILE A 994 -54.58 -5.31 2.93
C ILE A 994 -54.83 -6.17 1.69
N ASP A 995 -56.08 -6.19 1.22
CA ASP A 995 -56.51 -6.90 0.01
C ASP A 995 -55.62 -6.57 -1.20
N VAL A 996 -55.09 -7.61 -1.84
CA VAL A 996 -54.20 -7.50 -3.00
C VAL A 996 -55.02 -7.39 -4.28
N ASN A 997 -55.04 -6.18 -4.84
CA ASN A 997 -55.69 -5.89 -6.13
C ASN A 997 -54.72 -5.32 -7.18
N THR A 998 -53.50 -4.95 -6.79
CA THR A 998 -52.47 -4.46 -7.72
C THR A 998 -51.17 -5.19 -7.46
N ILE A 999 -50.47 -5.61 -8.51
CA ILE A 999 -49.15 -6.26 -8.36
C ILE A 999 -48.06 -5.53 -9.16
N TYR A 1000 -46.85 -5.53 -8.61
CA TYR A 1000 -45.64 -5.05 -9.29
C TYR A 1000 -44.74 -6.25 -9.60
N MET A 1001 -44.62 -6.62 -10.87
CA MET A 1001 -43.86 -7.78 -11.29
C MET A 1001 -42.45 -7.39 -11.72
N ALA A 1002 -41.44 -8.07 -11.18
CA ALA A 1002 -40.04 -7.88 -11.54
C ALA A 1002 -39.37 -9.23 -11.81
N TYR A 1003 -38.32 -9.23 -12.63
CA TYR A 1003 -37.52 -10.43 -12.87
C TYR A 1003 -36.76 -10.82 -11.60
N GLY A 1004 -36.76 -12.11 -11.23
CA GLY A 1004 -36.17 -12.60 -9.98
C GLY A 1004 -34.68 -12.31 -9.81
N TRP A 1005 -33.92 -12.11 -10.90
CA TRP A 1005 -32.50 -11.73 -10.89
C TRP A 1005 -32.28 -10.32 -11.46
N GLY A 1006 -33.32 -9.48 -11.44
CA GLY A 1006 -33.28 -8.07 -11.79
C GLY A 1006 -33.43 -7.21 -10.54
N GLU A 1007 -32.50 -7.34 -9.57
CA GLU A 1007 -32.59 -6.65 -8.28
C GLU A 1007 -32.80 -5.12 -8.39
N PRO A 1008 -32.13 -4.40 -9.31
CA PRO A 1008 -32.37 -2.96 -9.48
C PRO A 1008 -33.78 -2.60 -9.94
N ASP A 1009 -34.44 -3.47 -10.72
CA ASP A 1009 -35.79 -3.24 -11.23
C ASP A 1009 -36.80 -3.39 -10.09
N ALA A 1010 -36.64 -4.44 -9.27
CA ALA A 1010 -37.45 -4.66 -8.07
C ALA A 1010 -37.28 -3.51 -7.05
N LEU A 1011 -36.05 -3.04 -6.82
CA LEU A 1011 -35.80 -1.94 -5.89
C LEU A 1011 -36.23 -0.57 -6.41
N SER A 1012 -36.21 -0.36 -7.73
CA SER A 1012 -36.73 0.89 -8.32
C SER A 1012 -38.20 1.10 -8.01
N ILE A 1013 -39.00 0.02 -7.97
CA ILE A 1013 -40.44 0.08 -7.67
C ILE A 1013 -40.77 -0.06 -6.17
N ALA A 1014 -39.81 -0.44 -5.34
CA ALA A 1014 -40.05 -0.84 -3.95
C ALA A 1014 -40.75 0.25 -3.11
N ALA A 1015 -40.31 1.51 -3.24
CA ALA A 1015 -40.93 2.62 -2.51
C ALA A 1015 -42.39 2.87 -2.94
N GLN A 1016 -42.70 2.73 -4.24
CA GLN A 1016 -44.06 2.91 -4.75
C GLN A 1016 -44.95 1.75 -4.32
N ALA A 1017 -44.47 0.51 -4.45
CA ALA A 1017 -45.17 -0.68 -3.97
C ALA A 1017 -45.45 -0.58 -2.47
N GLY A 1018 -44.50 -0.06 -1.69
CA GLY A 1018 -44.67 0.25 -0.27
C GLY A 1018 -45.68 1.35 0.02
N GLN A 1019 -45.65 2.44 -0.74
CA GLN A 1019 -46.61 3.54 -0.59
C GLN A 1019 -48.04 3.07 -0.86
N MET A 1020 -48.24 2.23 -1.88
CA MET A 1020 -49.54 1.63 -2.19
C MET A 1020 -49.89 0.45 -1.30
N LYS A 1021 -48.91 -0.08 -0.58
CA LYS A 1021 -48.99 -1.31 0.24
C LYS A 1021 -49.52 -2.49 -0.57
N GLN A 1022 -48.96 -2.66 -1.76
CA GLN A 1022 -49.30 -3.70 -2.72
C GLN A 1022 -48.02 -4.49 -3.08
N PRO A 1023 -48.10 -5.80 -3.31
CA PRO A 1023 -46.92 -6.66 -3.31
C PRO A 1023 -46.06 -6.51 -4.57
N ILE A 1024 -44.77 -6.82 -4.40
CA ILE A 1024 -43.84 -7.06 -5.50
C ILE A 1024 -43.75 -8.57 -5.69
N ILE A 1025 -44.00 -9.03 -6.91
CA ILE A 1025 -43.97 -10.45 -7.29
C ILE A 1025 -42.76 -10.71 -8.18
N LEU A 1026 -41.94 -11.69 -7.81
CA LEU A 1026 -40.80 -12.10 -8.63
C LEU A 1026 -41.21 -13.19 -9.63
N THR A 1027 -40.80 -13.01 -10.88
CA THR A 1027 -41.06 -13.95 -11.98
C THR A 1027 -39.76 -14.41 -12.65
N ASP A 1028 -39.82 -15.53 -13.37
CA ASP A 1028 -38.78 -15.88 -14.34
C ASP A 1028 -38.96 -15.06 -15.63
N LYS A 1029 -38.00 -15.20 -16.57
CA LYS A 1029 -38.01 -14.41 -17.81
C LYS A 1029 -39.25 -14.65 -18.66
N THR A 1030 -39.73 -15.88 -18.73
CA THR A 1030 -40.76 -16.31 -19.68
C THR A 1030 -42.01 -16.87 -19.02
N THR A 1031 -41.96 -17.16 -17.72
CA THR A 1031 -43.02 -17.84 -16.97
C THR A 1031 -43.22 -17.24 -15.60
N VAL A 1032 -44.47 -17.15 -15.17
CA VAL A 1032 -44.83 -16.92 -13.76
C VAL A 1032 -44.79 -18.28 -13.04
N PRO A 1033 -44.14 -18.39 -11.87
CA PRO A 1033 -44.17 -19.63 -11.09
C PRO A 1033 -45.61 -20.12 -10.86
N SER A 1034 -45.84 -21.42 -11.04
CA SER A 1034 -47.19 -21.99 -11.08
C SER A 1034 -48.01 -21.74 -9.80
N GLU A 1035 -47.36 -21.82 -8.64
CA GLU A 1035 -47.98 -21.53 -7.34
C GLU A 1035 -48.40 -20.05 -7.25
N THR A 1036 -47.54 -19.14 -7.68
CA THR A 1036 -47.81 -17.70 -7.73
C THR A 1036 -48.98 -17.41 -8.66
N LEU A 1037 -48.97 -17.95 -9.88
CA LEU A 1037 -50.04 -17.76 -10.84
C LEU A 1037 -51.38 -18.30 -10.34
N THR A 1038 -51.37 -19.43 -9.64
CA THR A 1038 -52.58 -20.03 -9.05
C THR A 1038 -53.16 -19.12 -7.96
N TRP A 1039 -52.29 -18.56 -7.09
CA TRP A 1039 -52.72 -17.60 -6.10
C TRP A 1039 -53.29 -16.33 -6.74
N LEU A 1040 -52.56 -15.73 -7.69
CA LEU A 1040 -53.01 -14.53 -8.42
C LEU A 1040 -54.35 -14.70 -9.15
N LYS A 1041 -54.71 -15.92 -9.60
CA LYS A 1041 -56.02 -16.20 -10.22
C LYS A 1041 -57.18 -16.17 -9.22
N ASN A 1042 -56.90 -16.43 -7.96
CA ASN A 1042 -57.89 -16.38 -6.88
C ASN A 1042 -58.01 -14.97 -6.29
N GLU A 1043 -57.02 -14.11 -6.56
CA GLU A 1043 -57.07 -12.69 -6.21
C GLU A 1043 -57.95 -11.91 -7.18
N SER A 1044 -58.65 -10.90 -6.67
CA SER A 1044 -59.45 -9.97 -7.49
C SER A 1044 -58.54 -8.88 -8.08
N LEU A 1045 -57.59 -9.29 -8.92
CA LEU A 1045 -56.59 -8.37 -9.46
C LEU A 1045 -57.23 -7.31 -10.36
N ASP A 1046 -57.09 -6.06 -9.98
CA ASP A 1046 -57.46 -4.92 -10.80
C ASP A 1046 -56.37 -4.55 -11.79
N ASN A 1047 -55.11 -4.53 -11.36
CA ASN A 1047 -54.02 -3.94 -12.12
C ASN A 1047 -52.69 -4.68 -11.92
N ALA A 1048 -51.79 -4.54 -12.88
CA ALA A 1048 -50.45 -5.11 -12.81
C ALA A 1048 -49.45 -4.22 -13.55
N TYR A 1049 -48.25 -4.08 -13.02
CA TYR A 1049 -47.13 -3.38 -13.66
C TYR A 1049 -45.95 -4.32 -13.83
N PHE A 1050 -45.21 -4.16 -14.93
CA PHE A 1050 -44.08 -5.03 -15.26
C PHE A 1050 -42.80 -4.20 -15.33
N ILE A 1051 -41.93 -4.35 -14.34
CA ILE A 1051 -40.73 -3.55 -14.18
C ILE A 1051 -39.54 -4.31 -14.76
N GLY A 1052 -39.02 -3.81 -15.88
CA GLY A 1052 -37.96 -4.44 -16.64
C GLY A 1052 -38.29 -4.64 -18.13
N GLY A 1053 -37.25 -4.64 -18.95
CA GLY A 1053 -37.35 -4.75 -20.41
C GLY A 1053 -37.85 -6.11 -20.90
N SER A 1054 -38.15 -6.21 -22.19
CA SER A 1054 -38.61 -7.46 -22.82
C SER A 1054 -37.61 -8.61 -22.74
N GLY A 1055 -36.31 -8.32 -22.60
CA GLY A 1055 -35.25 -9.31 -22.42
C GLY A 1055 -35.21 -9.99 -21.04
N VAL A 1056 -35.91 -9.43 -20.03
CA VAL A 1056 -35.98 -9.98 -18.67
C VAL A 1056 -37.39 -10.33 -18.22
N ILE A 1057 -38.43 -9.78 -18.86
CA ILE A 1057 -39.83 -10.20 -18.68
C ILE A 1057 -40.46 -10.29 -20.07
N ALA A 1058 -40.80 -11.49 -20.53
CA ALA A 1058 -41.39 -11.72 -21.85
C ALA A 1058 -42.84 -11.22 -21.94
N SER A 1059 -43.28 -10.85 -23.15
CA SER A 1059 -44.67 -10.42 -23.39
C SER A 1059 -45.71 -11.53 -23.14
N SER A 1060 -45.28 -12.80 -23.11
CA SER A 1060 -46.13 -13.93 -22.71
C SER A 1060 -46.64 -13.78 -21.27
N ILE A 1061 -45.79 -13.34 -20.34
CA ILE A 1061 -46.17 -13.09 -18.94
C ILE A 1061 -47.21 -11.97 -18.87
N ILE A 1062 -47.00 -10.87 -19.61
CA ILE A 1062 -47.96 -9.76 -19.67
C ILE A 1062 -49.32 -10.26 -20.18
N SER A 1063 -49.30 -11.07 -21.25
CA SER A 1063 -50.50 -11.63 -21.85
C SER A 1063 -51.23 -12.60 -20.91
N GLU A 1064 -50.50 -13.35 -20.09
CA GLU A 1064 -51.05 -14.26 -19.08
C GLU A 1064 -51.72 -13.49 -17.94
N ILE A 1065 -51.05 -12.48 -17.39
CA ILE A 1065 -51.59 -11.66 -16.29
C ILE A 1065 -52.75 -10.79 -16.76
N ASN A 1066 -52.73 -10.28 -17.98
CA ASN A 1066 -53.83 -9.51 -18.56
C ASN A 1066 -55.15 -10.29 -18.68
N LYS A 1067 -55.09 -11.63 -18.72
CA LYS A 1067 -56.31 -12.47 -18.74
C LYS A 1067 -56.98 -12.60 -17.39
N ILE A 1068 -56.23 -12.34 -16.31
CA ILE A 1068 -56.70 -12.52 -14.93
C ILE A 1068 -56.86 -11.17 -14.21
N SER A 1069 -56.52 -10.05 -14.85
CA SER A 1069 -56.76 -8.71 -14.33
C SER A 1069 -58.06 -8.10 -14.87
N THR A 1070 -58.76 -7.31 -14.06
CA THR A 1070 -59.98 -6.61 -14.49
C THR A 1070 -59.70 -5.44 -15.44
N LYS A 1071 -58.56 -4.74 -15.28
CA LYS A 1071 -58.10 -3.70 -16.21
C LYS A 1071 -57.15 -4.28 -17.27
N ASN A 1072 -57.07 -3.58 -18.40
CA ASN A 1072 -56.09 -3.88 -19.45
C ASN A 1072 -54.69 -3.43 -18.99
N VAL A 1073 -53.81 -4.40 -18.79
CA VAL A 1073 -52.42 -4.21 -18.33
C VAL A 1073 -51.39 -4.45 -19.43
N ALA A 1074 -51.83 -4.67 -20.68
CA ALA A 1074 -50.94 -4.99 -21.81
C ALA A 1074 -49.84 -3.94 -22.05
N ASN A 1075 -50.11 -2.68 -21.68
CA ASN A 1075 -49.20 -1.54 -21.86
C ASN A 1075 -48.50 -1.10 -20.56
N ASN A 1076 -48.63 -1.84 -19.46
CA ASN A 1076 -48.12 -1.44 -18.14
C ASN A 1076 -46.65 -1.83 -17.90
N ARG A 1077 -45.86 -2.01 -18.96
CA ARG A 1077 -44.42 -2.25 -18.84
C ARG A 1077 -43.69 -0.92 -18.59
N ILE A 1078 -42.79 -0.93 -17.61
CA ILE A 1078 -41.91 0.20 -17.30
C ILE A 1078 -40.47 -0.32 -17.34
N SER A 1079 -39.68 0.19 -18.27
CA SER A 1079 -38.32 -0.29 -18.51
C SER A 1079 -37.46 0.79 -19.14
N GLY A 1080 -36.14 0.67 -19.01
CA GLY A 1080 -35.14 1.43 -19.75
C GLY A 1080 -34.05 0.52 -20.33
N LEU A 1081 -33.08 1.11 -21.03
CA LEU A 1081 -31.90 0.43 -21.57
C LEU A 1081 -30.98 -0.08 -20.44
N ASN A 1082 -31.02 0.56 -19.28
CA ASN A 1082 -30.27 0.18 -18.10
C ASN A 1082 -31.10 0.42 -16.82
N ARG A 1083 -30.51 0.12 -15.64
CA ARG A 1083 -31.18 0.25 -14.34
C ARG A 1083 -31.51 1.71 -13.98
N GLN A 1084 -30.68 2.67 -14.37
CA GLN A 1084 -30.89 4.09 -14.08
C GLN A 1084 -32.03 4.67 -14.91
N GLU A 1085 -32.14 4.27 -16.18
CA GLU A 1085 -33.27 4.64 -17.03
C GLU A 1085 -34.56 3.95 -16.59
N THR A 1086 -34.50 2.67 -16.18
CA THR A 1086 -35.67 2.00 -15.58
C THR A 1086 -36.11 2.73 -14.31
N ASN A 1087 -35.18 3.13 -13.44
CA ASN A 1087 -35.46 3.92 -12.25
C ASN A 1087 -36.08 5.29 -12.60
N ALA A 1088 -35.54 6.01 -13.59
CA ALA A 1088 -36.12 7.27 -14.08
C ALA A 1088 -37.55 7.09 -14.61
N ASN A 1089 -37.81 6.00 -15.35
CA ASN A 1089 -39.12 5.70 -15.91
C ASN A 1089 -40.14 5.32 -14.83
N VAL A 1090 -39.71 4.62 -13.77
CA VAL A 1090 -40.53 4.38 -12.58
C VAL A 1090 -40.86 5.71 -11.88
N ILE A 1091 -39.87 6.58 -11.68
CA ILE A 1091 -40.09 7.91 -11.07
C ILE A 1091 -41.09 8.73 -11.90
N ARG A 1092 -40.92 8.76 -13.23
CA ARG A 1092 -41.79 9.49 -14.15
C ARG A 1092 -43.24 9.00 -14.10
N THR A 1093 -43.42 7.68 -14.00
CA THR A 1093 -44.75 7.06 -14.08
C THR A 1093 -45.54 7.24 -12.79
N PHE A 1094 -44.91 7.07 -11.63
CA PHE A 1094 -45.63 7.00 -10.35
C PHE A 1094 -45.54 8.26 -9.50
N TYR A 1095 -44.50 9.07 -9.69
CA TYR A 1095 -44.28 10.29 -8.90
C TYR A 1095 -44.54 11.50 -9.79
N THR A 1096 -45.76 11.60 -10.32
CA THR A 1096 -46.16 12.63 -11.32
C THR A 1096 -46.26 14.05 -10.75
N GLY A 1097 -46.33 14.19 -9.42
CA GLY A 1097 -46.31 15.49 -8.76
C GLY A 1097 -45.04 16.28 -9.08
N LEU A 1098 -45.20 17.58 -9.31
CA LEU A 1098 -44.07 18.51 -9.45
C LEU A 1098 -43.43 18.77 -8.07
N GLU A 1099 -44.18 18.67 -6.98
CA GLU A 1099 -43.65 18.78 -5.61
C GLU A 1099 -43.66 17.42 -4.91
N LEU A 1100 -42.46 16.90 -4.62
CA LEU A 1100 -42.24 15.69 -3.86
C LEU A 1100 -41.95 16.02 -2.38
N PRO A 1101 -42.43 15.21 -1.43
CA PRO A 1101 -42.06 15.40 -0.03
C PRO A 1101 -40.56 15.21 0.20
N SER A 1102 -39.93 14.26 -0.52
CA SER A 1102 -38.50 14.00 -0.46
C SER A 1102 -38.00 13.32 -1.73
N ILE A 1103 -36.68 13.29 -1.91
CA ILE A 1103 -36.00 12.38 -2.83
C ILE A 1103 -34.92 11.67 -2.02
N LEU A 1104 -34.96 10.33 -1.99
CA LEU A 1104 -33.91 9.53 -1.35
C LEU A 1104 -32.94 9.07 -2.43
N ILE A 1105 -31.64 9.20 -2.18
CA ILE A 1105 -30.57 8.89 -3.13
C ILE A 1105 -29.76 7.74 -2.57
N ALA A 1106 -29.65 6.64 -3.33
CA ALA A 1106 -28.87 5.47 -2.96
C ALA A 1106 -28.05 4.97 -4.14
N LYS A 1107 -26.98 4.21 -3.86
CA LYS A 1107 -26.13 3.58 -4.88
C LYS A 1107 -26.91 2.56 -5.71
N SER A 1108 -26.54 2.44 -6.99
CA SER A 1108 -27.22 1.58 -7.95
C SER A 1108 -26.48 0.27 -8.23
N GLU A 1109 -25.23 0.13 -7.78
CA GLU A 1109 -24.35 -1.02 -8.01
C GLU A 1109 -24.85 -2.24 -7.22
N THR A 1110 -24.84 -3.41 -7.84
CA THR A 1110 -25.53 -4.61 -7.33
C THR A 1110 -25.08 -5.00 -5.90
N GLU A 1111 -23.80 -4.88 -5.59
CA GLU A 1111 -23.24 -5.17 -4.25
C GLU A 1111 -23.63 -4.14 -3.17
N ASN A 1112 -24.13 -2.97 -3.59
CA ASN A 1112 -24.47 -1.80 -2.78
C ASN A 1112 -25.98 -1.50 -2.71
N LEU A 1113 -26.81 -2.27 -3.42
CA LEU A 1113 -28.28 -2.11 -3.44
C LEU A 1113 -28.95 -2.30 -2.07
N VAL A 1114 -28.22 -2.82 -1.08
CA VAL A 1114 -28.70 -2.98 0.30
C VAL A 1114 -29.10 -1.64 0.93
N ASP A 1115 -28.42 -0.55 0.57
CA ASP A 1115 -28.75 0.79 1.08
C ASP A 1115 -30.12 1.23 0.53
N ALA A 1116 -30.38 1.00 -0.77
CA ALA A 1116 -31.67 1.25 -1.40
C ALA A 1116 -32.79 0.36 -0.83
N LEU A 1117 -32.50 -0.89 -0.49
CA LEU A 1117 -33.43 -1.78 0.19
C LEU A 1117 -33.86 -1.21 1.55
N SER A 1118 -32.89 -0.82 2.39
CA SER A 1118 -33.19 -0.24 3.70
C SER A 1118 -33.92 1.12 3.60
N ALA A 1119 -33.65 1.90 2.54
CA ALA A 1119 -34.33 3.16 2.25
C ALA A 1119 -35.81 2.98 1.86
N GLY A 1120 -36.18 1.84 1.28
CA GLY A 1120 -37.50 1.59 0.70
C GLY A 1120 -38.67 1.92 1.64
N PRO A 1121 -38.71 1.39 2.87
CA PRO A 1121 -39.78 1.68 3.83
C PRO A 1121 -39.84 3.17 4.23
N LEU A 1122 -38.69 3.84 4.35
CA LEU A 1122 -38.65 5.28 4.65
C LEU A 1122 -39.20 6.09 3.47
N ALA A 1123 -38.79 5.75 2.26
CA ALA A 1123 -39.27 6.36 1.02
C ALA A 1123 -40.79 6.20 0.87
N ALA A 1124 -41.32 4.99 1.11
CA ALA A 1124 -42.76 4.71 1.12
C ALA A 1124 -43.51 5.54 2.16
N LYS A 1125 -42.97 5.64 3.40
CA LYS A 1125 -43.53 6.45 4.48
C LYS A 1125 -43.57 7.94 4.13
N LEU A 1126 -42.52 8.42 3.47
CA LEU A 1126 -42.40 9.80 2.97
C LEU A 1126 -43.14 10.03 1.66
N LYS A 1127 -43.77 9.01 1.06
CA LYS A 1127 -44.41 9.07 -0.27
C LYS A 1127 -43.48 9.63 -1.35
N SER A 1128 -42.26 9.12 -1.36
CA SER A 1128 -41.12 9.69 -2.08
C SER A 1128 -40.33 8.60 -2.82
N PRO A 1129 -39.69 8.90 -3.96
CA PRO A 1129 -38.92 7.92 -4.69
C PRO A 1129 -37.55 7.64 -4.06
N VAL A 1130 -37.01 6.45 -4.36
CA VAL A 1130 -35.57 6.15 -4.23
C VAL A 1130 -34.93 6.26 -5.61
N LEU A 1131 -34.05 7.25 -5.75
CA LEU A 1131 -33.22 7.48 -6.93
C LEU A 1131 -31.96 6.61 -6.84
N LEU A 1132 -31.78 5.71 -7.80
CA LEU A 1132 -30.63 4.81 -7.88
C LEU A 1132 -29.52 5.47 -8.70
N VAL A 1133 -28.46 5.90 -8.04
CA VAL A 1133 -27.36 6.67 -8.64
C VAL A 1133 -26.17 5.77 -8.95
N SER A 1134 -25.63 5.91 -10.16
CA SER A 1134 -24.39 5.25 -10.57
C SER A 1134 -23.19 5.94 -9.95
N TYR A 1135 -22.09 5.21 -9.77
CA TYR A 1135 -20.78 5.79 -9.48
C TYR A 1135 -20.37 6.85 -10.51
N LEU A 1136 -20.88 6.75 -11.75
CA LEU A 1136 -20.70 7.74 -12.83
C LEU A 1136 -21.55 9.01 -12.67
N GLY A 1137 -22.50 9.05 -11.74
CA GLY A 1137 -23.44 10.15 -11.53
C GLY A 1137 -24.85 9.87 -12.06
N LEU A 1138 -25.60 10.94 -12.33
CA LEU A 1138 -26.94 10.86 -12.93
C LEU A 1138 -26.85 10.67 -14.44
N PHE A 1139 -27.69 9.78 -14.97
CA PHE A 1139 -27.91 9.66 -16.41
C PHE A 1139 -28.94 10.67 -16.91
N ASP A 1140 -28.92 10.98 -18.20
CA ASP A 1140 -29.75 12.02 -18.82
C ASP A 1140 -31.24 11.86 -18.53
N GLN A 1141 -31.77 10.63 -18.56
CA GLN A 1141 -33.17 10.37 -18.24
C GLN A 1141 -33.51 10.64 -16.77
N GLN A 1142 -32.56 10.44 -15.86
CA GLN A 1142 -32.71 10.81 -14.45
C GLN A 1142 -32.67 12.33 -14.29
N LYS A 1143 -31.77 13.04 -15.00
CA LYS A 1143 -31.74 14.50 -15.00
C LYS A 1143 -33.05 15.10 -15.53
N GLN A 1144 -33.55 14.55 -16.64
CA GLN A 1144 -34.79 15.00 -17.27
C GLN A 1144 -36.02 14.75 -16.40
N VAL A 1145 -36.11 13.62 -15.69
CA VAL A 1145 -37.26 13.39 -14.81
C VAL A 1145 -37.21 14.28 -13.56
N LEU A 1146 -36.02 14.75 -13.16
CA LEU A 1146 -35.83 15.59 -12.00
C LEU A 1146 -35.93 17.09 -12.31
N SER A 1147 -35.65 17.54 -13.53
CA SER A 1147 -35.67 18.97 -13.91
C SER A 1147 -36.99 19.66 -13.61
N ASP A 1148 -38.09 18.92 -13.71
CA ASP A 1148 -39.45 19.44 -13.54
C ASP A 1148 -39.97 19.20 -12.11
N LYS A 1149 -39.12 18.67 -11.21
CA LYS A 1149 -39.50 18.29 -9.84
C LYS A 1149 -38.82 19.16 -8.81
N GLN A 1150 -39.55 19.43 -7.75
CA GLN A 1150 -39.12 20.09 -6.53
C GLN A 1150 -39.29 19.11 -5.38
N SER A 1151 -38.39 19.10 -4.40
CA SER A 1151 -38.51 18.22 -3.23
C SER A 1151 -38.39 18.99 -1.92
N LYS A 1152 -39.12 18.68 -0.85
CA LYS A 1152 -38.94 19.38 0.44
C LYS A 1152 -37.63 19.00 1.14
N TYR A 1153 -37.15 17.78 0.93
CA TYR A 1153 -35.89 17.27 1.46
C TYR A 1153 -35.19 16.38 0.43
N VAL A 1154 -33.86 16.39 0.47
CA VAL A 1154 -33.05 15.39 -0.22
C VAL A 1154 -32.38 14.53 0.83
N HIS A 1155 -32.42 13.21 0.69
CA HIS A 1155 -31.79 12.28 1.62
C HIS A 1155 -30.70 11.50 0.90
N GLN A 1156 -29.49 11.53 1.40
CA GLN A 1156 -28.42 10.63 0.98
C GLN A 1156 -28.45 9.38 1.86
N ILE A 1157 -28.59 8.21 1.25
CA ILE A 1157 -28.59 6.92 1.94
C ILE A 1157 -27.33 6.15 1.56
N GLY A 1158 -26.49 5.87 2.57
CA GLY A 1158 -25.23 5.18 2.41
C GLY A 1158 -24.08 6.09 1.95
N GLY A 1159 -22.86 5.68 2.31
CA GLY A 1159 -21.63 6.33 1.89
C GLY A 1159 -21.25 6.01 0.43
N GLY A 1160 -20.48 6.89 -0.20
CA GLY A 1160 -19.93 6.68 -1.54
C GLY A 1160 -20.89 6.95 -2.70
N VAL A 1161 -22.05 7.58 -2.47
CA VAL A 1161 -22.90 8.11 -3.54
C VAL A 1161 -22.18 9.26 -4.24
N ASN A 1162 -22.22 9.31 -5.58
CA ASN A 1162 -21.53 10.33 -6.37
C ASN A 1162 -21.92 11.76 -5.94
N SER A 1163 -20.94 12.55 -5.50
CA SER A 1163 -21.16 13.91 -4.96
C SER A 1163 -21.73 14.90 -5.98
N ASN A 1164 -21.36 14.77 -7.26
CA ASN A 1164 -21.91 15.62 -8.31
C ASN A 1164 -23.39 15.33 -8.52
N ALA A 1165 -23.78 14.05 -8.53
CA ALA A 1165 -25.18 13.67 -8.59
C ALA A 1165 -25.97 14.22 -7.39
N ILE A 1166 -25.43 14.15 -6.16
CA ILE A 1166 -26.10 14.73 -4.98
C ILE A 1166 -26.31 16.24 -5.17
N ASN A 1167 -25.27 16.97 -5.60
CA ASN A 1167 -25.36 18.40 -5.82
C ASN A 1167 -26.34 18.76 -6.94
N GLU A 1168 -26.42 17.95 -8.00
CA GLU A 1168 -27.40 18.12 -9.08
C GLU A 1168 -28.84 17.84 -8.63
N VAL A 1169 -29.08 16.97 -7.64
CA VAL A 1169 -30.42 16.72 -7.08
C VAL A 1169 -30.84 17.78 -6.05
N VAL A 1170 -29.88 18.38 -5.34
CA VAL A 1170 -30.13 19.43 -4.33
C VAL A 1170 -30.42 20.79 -4.96
N LYS A 1171 -29.77 21.06 -6.10
CA LYS A 1171 -30.09 22.20 -6.97
C LYS A 1171 -31.43 21.99 -7.64
#